data_AF-A0A818JZX9-F1
#
_entry.id   AF-A0A818JZX9-F1
#
_cell.length_a   1.000
_cell.length_b   1.000
_cell.length_c   1.000
_cell.angle_alpha   90.00
_cell.angle_beta   90.00
_cell.angle_gamma   90.00
#
_symmetry.space_group_name_H-M   'P 1'
#
loop_
_entity.id
_entity.type
_entity.pdbx_description
1 polymer ?
#
loop_
_entity_poly.entity_id
_entity_poly.type
_entity_poly.pdbx_seq_one_letter_code
_entity_poly.pdbx_strand_id
1 'polypeptide(L)'
;MLFFAFLLLFIFQPAYSLIDDDNNNHQQCTKDSCASITSSTYYVLYDVNHGEGFNLRRDVYIRMANLIHTLREHKSTDSNWVLVLPPWGPLYHWFSHNLPRTQLEWSHFFDIKSLSRFIPVIEFEDFLQLFTSSSSSSSTSQITIPYVYTLQHFSEGWGEHFEEKLEIRKCNEEPMYEKRNDNYYYGWFFGYNDRVRARQFQCLSAQGFVTVLVDFLIQNITWLDDRNKKQFVKSIMFDRAETLLHVDYGGYNYWRARRSMRYAKQLVDLGNRFRADYLNSTDLIDRTVLIDDWTKMKRHHSQAMGGPYIGIHLRRRDYIKARPGYVPSLEHAARQVCHHLNRLNLSLTFIATDADENEIDTLRQHAHQLCEISSNQIYTYRPNEKVLEKILDGGKAIVDQWICAHARYFIGSYESTFSFRIQEDREILGFEQDSTFNRLCGDHEDFSFSLNMELLSFQFTTFDITISIVLLIIALIAVYWFQREPSSSKSDDIKQTIRNFRIDNVGVKGTGASQEGSFVDRMIHSNKKMVVFYGSQTGTAEDFAQRIAKQAKRYGISAAVCDPEECDMEELKRLIAIDKHLALFCLATYGEGDPTDNAQEFYEWLRGDERDLTDLHYAVFGLGNKTYEHYNAVGKLVDKRIAELGGVRVCELGLGDDDGNVEDDFMAWTTIFWQNVCHKYELVINTDGASMRQYKLVPGPFSVDSVFTGEIGRLKSYEKQKPPYDARNPYLAPVTKSRELFQKDCLRSCLHLELDISATNIKYEVGYHVAVFPSNDVTLVNRVGELLDVNLDEIIALVNVDEDAQKKFPFPCPCSYRTALTYYLDLTSMPNTQILKEIAQYATDENDKTLLTLMGSYSEDGKIKYKEWILDSCRSIVAILEDLSSLKPPLDHLCELLPRLHPRYYSISSSAKVHPTSIHITAVIVHFETPTKRVAKGVATNCFKELYMRHQAIGCAQHKEDDTCHLPNRLPIFIRKSSFRLPFRFQTPIIMIGPGTGLAPFRGFIQERHFFKTQGKPVGETILYYGCRNRAEDYLYEEELNYFIKENALELHVAFSRDQEEKIYVTHLLKDHGAKLWKLIKEDNASIYVCGDAKNMARDVHSILIDIAQTYGNMTLERATAFIKDLTQKDRYSQDVWS
;
A
#
# COMPACT_ATOMS: atom_id res chain seq x y z
N MET A 1 36.74 12.32 53.83
CA MET A 1 36.77 11.81 55.21
C MET A 1 35.43 12.12 55.86
N LEU A 2 34.85 11.13 56.54
CA LEU A 2 33.61 11.19 57.34
C LEU A 2 32.31 11.44 56.58
N PHE A 3 31.75 10.38 55.99
CA PHE A 3 30.39 9.87 56.30
C PHE A 3 30.18 8.52 55.59
N PHE A 4 31.14 7.62 55.81
CA PHE A 4 31.09 6.19 55.49
C PHE A 4 31.31 5.49 56.83
N ALA A 5 30.31 4.71 57.27
CA ALA A 5 30.29 3.77 58.41
C ALA A 5 29.16 4.06 59.42
N PHE A 6 27.95 3.58 59.13
CA PHE A 6 27.11 2.86 60.10
C PHE A 6 25.94 2.21 59.35
N LEU A 7 26.23 1.10 58.65
CA LEU A 7 25.49 -0.16 58.79
C LEU A 7 26.08 -1.21 57.83
N LEU A 8 27.10 -1.91 58.34
CA LEU A 8 27.55 -3.20 57.85
C LEU A 8 27.68 -4.06 59.11
N LEU A 9 26.81 -5.05 59.27
CA LEU A 9 27.01 -6.27 60.07
C LEU A 9 25.95 -7.28 59.57
N PHE A 10 26.24 -8.05 58.52
CA PHE A 10 26.93 -9.35 58.50
C PHE A 10 26.14 -10.54 59.11
N ILE A 11 25.91 -11.52 58.22
CA ILE A 11 26.10 -12.97 58.38
C ILE A 11 24.87 -13.86 58.66
N PHE A 12 24.75 -14.85 57.76
CA PHE A 12 24.02 -16.12 57.74
C PHE A 12 22.54 -16.15 57.28
N GLN A 13 22.35 -16.71 56.07
CA GLN A 13 21.28 -17.66 55.69
C GLN A 13 21.01 -18.70 56.82
N PRO A 14 19.84 -19.40 56.87
CA PRO A 14 19.12 -19.91 55.69
C PRO A 14 17.56 -19.92 55.73
N ALA A 15 17.01 -20.32 54.58
CA ALA A 15 15.83 -21.17 54.38
C ALA A 15 14.40 -20.55 54.27
N TYR A 16 13.85 -20.75 53.06
CA TYR A 16 12.46 -21.08 52.69
C TYR A 16 11.32 -20.10 53.04
N SER A 17 10.69 -19.47 52.05
CA SER A 17 9.68 -20.07 51.14
C SER A 17 8.97 -18.93 50.39
N LEU A 18 9.14 -18.87 49.06
CA LEU A 18 8.30 -18.11 48.15
C LEU A 18 7.25 -19.07 47.58
N ILE A 19 5.99 -18.66 47.66
CA ILE A 19 4.90 -19.28 46.91
C ILE A 19 4.90 -18.56 45.56
N ASP A 20 5.44 -19.24 44.54
CA ASP A 20 5.18 -18.96 43.13
C ASP A 20 3.87 -19.67 42.74
N ASP A 21 2.92 -18.92 42.19
CA ASP A 21 1.84 -19.50 41.38
C ASP A 21 2.38 -19.68 39.95
N ASP A 22 3.10 -20.80 39.78
CA ASP A 22 3.59 -21.30 38.51
C ASP A 22 2.51 -22.20 37.89
N ASN A 23 1.86 -21.74 36.84
CA ASN A 23 1.03 -22.60 35.99
C ASN A 23 1.07 -22.09 34.54
N ASN A 24 2.19 -22.34 33.87
CA ASN A 24 2.22 -22.53 32.41
C ASN A 24 3.42 -23.41 32.05
N ASN A 25 3.13 -24.69 31.80
CA ASN A 25 4.07 -25.73 31.40
C ASN A 25 4.91 -25.32 30.18
N HIS A 26 6.19 -25.03 30.37
CA HIS A 26 7.21 -25.08 29.32
C HIS A 26 8.14 -26.26 29.61
N GLN A 27 7.84 -27.39 28.97
CA GLN A 27 8.62 -28.62 29.14
C GLN A 27 9.89 -28.53 28.26
N GLN A 28 11.04 -28.45 28.92
CA GLN A 28 12.36 -28.33 28.31
C GLN A 28 12.97 -29.73 28.11
N CYS A 29 13.12 -30.23 26.88
CA CYS A 29 13.76 -31.53 26.62
C CYS A 29 15.29 -31.35 26.59
N THR A 30 15.97 -31.77 27.67
CA THR A 30 17.41 -32.09 27.65
C THR A 30 17.62 -33.58 27.36
N LYS A 31 18.82 -33.96 26.87
CA LYS A 31 19.19 -35.31 26.39
C LYS A 31 18.85 -36.49 27.31
N ASP A 32 18.57 -36.26 28.60
CA ASP A 32 18.19 -37.29 29.58
C ASP A 32 16.72 -37.24 30.04
N SER A 33 15.84 -36.47 29.39
CA SER A 33 14.46 -36.23 29.90
C SER A 33 13.29 -36.54 28.95
N CYS A 34 13.52 -37.01 27.72
CA CYS A 34 12.41 -37.29 26.78
C CYS A 34 11.72 -38.65 27.01
N ALA A 35 11.62 -39.10 28.26
CA ALA A 35 10.91 -40.33 28.64
C ALA A 35 9.63 -40.03 29.45
N SER A 36 8.71 -39.26 28.88
CA SER A 36 7.30 -39.30 29.29
C SER A 36 6.40 -39.02 28.09
N ILE A 37 5.88 -40.07 27.46
CA ILE A 37 4.82 -39.97 26.46
C ILE A 37 3.57 -39.47 27.20
N THR A 38 3.19 -38.21 27.03
CA THR A 38 1.84 -37.74 27.40
C THR A 38 0.86 -38.24 26.33
N SER A 39 -0.32 -38.72 26.72
CA SER A 39 -1.28 -39.37 25.82
C SER A 39 -1.93 -38.44 24.77
N SER A 40 -1.48 -37.19 24.66
CA SER A 40 -2.09 -36.10 23.87
C SER A 40 -1.15 -35.43 22.84
N THR A 41 0.01 -36.02 22.52
CA THR A 41 0.96 -35.45 21.53
C THR A 41 0.72 -35.98 20.11
N TYR A 42 0.72 -35.09 19.11
CA TYR A 42 0.52 -35.37 17.68
C TYR A 42 1.76 -34.96 16.88
N TYR A 43 2.16 -35.79 15.92
CA TYR A 43 3.36 -35.60 15.12
C TYR A 43 3.01 -35.34 13.66
N VAL A 44 3.48 -34.22 13.11
CA VAL A 44 3.37 -33.93 11.68
C VAL A 44 4.72 -34.16 11.03
N LEU A 45 4.74 -35.03 10.03
CA LEU A 45 5.87 -35.27 9.15
C LEU A 45 5.62 -34.56 7.82
N TYR A 46 6.69 -34.18 7.13
CA TYR A 46 6.59 -33.65 5.79
C TYR A 46 7.79 -34.06 4.93
N ASP A 47 7.62 -34.06 3.61
CA ASP A 47 8.73 -34.07 2.66
C ASP A 47 8.45 -33.07 1.54
N VAL A 48 9.44 -32.88 0.66
CA VAL A 48 9.30 -32.20 -0.62
C VAL A 48 9.47 -33.19 -1.77
N ASN A 49 9.07 -32.81 -2.98
CA ASN A 49 9.29 -33.64 -4.16
C ASN A 49 10.74 -34.16 -4.26
N HIS A 50 10.88 -35.41 -4.67
CA HIS A 50 12.16 -36.11 -4.65
C HIS A 50 13.15 -35.45 -5.64
N GLY A 51 14.32 -35.07 -5.13
CA GLY A 51 15.36 -34.38 -5.90
C GLY A 51 15.38 -32.86 -5.73
N GLU A 52 14.38 -32.28 -5.06
CA GLU A 52 14.31 -30.85 -4.78
C GLU A 52 15.45 -30.35 -3.88
N GLY A 53 15.89 -29.12 -4.16
CA GLY A 53 17.16 -28.57 -3.64
C GLY A 53 17.18 -28.24 -2.14
N PHE A 54 18.41 -28.15 -1.60
CA PHE A 54 18.68 -27.88 -0.18
C PHE A 54 17.94 -26.64 0.37
N ASN A 55 17.94 -25.53 -0.37
CA ASN A 55 17.30 -24.29 0.07
C ASN A 55 15.77 -24.32 -0.04
N LEU A 56 15.18 -25.12 -0.94
CA LEU A 56 13.72 -25.27 -0.99
C LEU A 56 13.21 -26.02 0.24
N ARG A 57 13.92 -27.05 0.69
CA ARG A 57 13.59 -27.77 1.95
C ARG A 57 13.59 -26.85 3.18
N ARG A 58 14.50 -25.87 3.21
CA ARG A 58 14.51 -24.82 4.24
C ARG A 58 13.31 -23.90 4.14
N ASP A 59 12.92 -23.53 2.93
CA ASP A 59 11.73 -22.70 2.69
C ASP A 59 10.44 -23.42 3.10
N VAL A 60 10.32 -24.70 2.77
CA VAL A 60 9.18 -25.54 3.17
C VAL A 60 9.15 -25.78 4.68
N TYR A 61 10.30 -25.89 5.35
CA TYR A 61 10.35 -25.89 6.82
C TYR A 61 9.64 -24.66 7.41
N ILE A 62 9.84 -23.46 6.85
CA ILE A 62 9.18 -22.24 7.34
C ILE A 62 7.65 -22.37 7.23
N ARG A 63 7.15 -22.91 6.13
CA ARG A 63 5.71 -23.17 5.91
C ARG A 63 5.19 -24.15 6.97
N MET A 64 5.85 -25.30 7.13
CA MET A 64 5.43 -26.33 8.07
C MET A 64 5.59 -25.90 9.54
N ALA A 65 6.58 -25.06 9.85
CA ALA A 65 6.75 -24.48 11.18
C ALA A 65 5.60 -23.53 11.52
N ASN A 66 5.16 -22.71 10.56
CA ASN A 66 3.99 -21.85 10.73
C ASN A 66 2.68 -22.64 10.87
N LEU A 67 2.54 -23.79 10.17
CA LEU A 67 1.42 -24.70 10.39
C LEU A 67 1.37 -25.19 11.84
N ILE A 68 2.50 -25.69 12.38
CA ILE A 68 2.55 -26.17 13.76
C ILE A 68 2.32 -25.04 14.76
N HIS A 69 2.87 -23.86 14.50
CA HIS A 69 2.62 -22.69 15.34
C HIS A 69 1.12 -22.37 15.41
N THR A 70 0.45 -22.32 14.24
CA THR A 70 -0.99 -22.04 14.15
C THR A 70 -1.83 -23.12 14.83
N LEU A 71 -1.50 -24.41 14.63
CA LEU A 71 -2.18 -25.52 15.30
C LEU A 71 -2.10 -25.45 16.83
N ARG A 72 -0.99 -24.94 17.37
CA ARG A 72 -0.78 -24.81 18.83
C ARG A 72 -1.46 -23.59 19.42
N GLU A 73 -1.66 -22.54 18.64
CA GLU A 73 -2.42 -21.34 19.06
C GLU A 73 -3.94 -21.53 18.93
N HIS A 74 -4.38 -22.57 18.23
CA HIS A 74 -5.79 -22.84 18.00
C HIS A 74 -6.51 -23.26 19.29
N LYS A 75 -7.49 -22.45 19.73
CA LYS A 75 -8.21 -22.61 21.02
C LYS A 75 -8.93 -23.95 21.21
N SER A 76 -9.24 -24.65 20.12
CA SER A 76 -10.00 -25.92 20.16
C SER A 76 -9.15 -27.17 20.44
N THR A 77 -7.83 -27.05 20.65
CA THR A 77 -6.97 -28.23 20.83
C THR A 77 -6.17 -28.17 22.13
N ASP A 78 -6.50 -29.02 23.11
CA ASP A 78 -5.62 -29.38 24.25
C ASP A 78 -4.43 -30.28 23.81
N SER A 79 -4.14 -30.29 22.50
CA SER A 79 -3.26 -31.25 21.85
C SER A 79 -1.88 -30.65 21.61
N ASN A 80 -0.84 -31.43 21.92
CA ASN A 80 0.54 -30.99 21.77
C ASN A 80 1.05 -31.36 20.37
N TRP A 81 1.12 -30.40 19.45
CA TRP A 81 1.62 -30.64 18.08
C TRP A 81 3.14 -30.47 18.00
N VAL A 82 3.82 -31.44 17.39
CA VAL A 82 5.28 -31.49 17.21
C VAL A 82 5.61 -31.73 15.74
N LEU A 83 6.55 -30.94 15.19
CA LEU A 83 7.06 -31.15 13.84
C LEU A 83 8.17 -32.19 13.86
N VAL A 84 8.08 -33.20 13.00
CA VAL A 84 9.16 -34.15 12.76
C VAL A 84 9.96 -33.67 11.56
N LEU A 85 11.26 -33.43 11.77
CA LEU A 85 12.15 -32.93 10.73
C LEU A 85 12.54 -34.07 9.78
N PRO A 86 12.31 -33.93 8.47
CA PRO A 86 12.69 -34.96 7.51
C PRO A 86 14.21 -35.05 7.38
N PRO A 87 14.80 -36.26 7.40
CA PRO A 87 16.21 -36.46 7.12
C PRO A 87 16.58 -35.94 5.73
N TRP A 88 17.81 -35.45 5.58
CA TRP A 88 18.31 -35.05 4.27
C TRP A 88 18.61 -36.30 3.43
N GLY A 89 17.98 -36.35 2.26
CA GLY A 89 18.21 -37.34 1.22
C GLY A 89 19.21 -36.88 0.17
N PRO A 90 19.41 -37.67 -0.90
CA PRO A 90 20.36 -37.35 -1.95
C PRO A 90 19.86 -36.14 -2.73
N LEU A 91 20.68 -35.09 -2.79
CA LEU A 91 20.36 -33.86 -3.50
C LEU A 91 21.11 -33.81 -4.83
N TYR A 92 20.43 -33.35 -5.88
CA TYR A 92 20.99 -33.28 -7.24
C TYR A 92 22.30 -32.50 -7.33
N HIS A 93 22.45 -31.47 -6.49
CA HIS A 93 23.64 -30.60 -6.45
C HIS A 93 24.73 -31.09 -5.47
N TRP A 94 24.60 -32.28 -4.88
CA TRP A 94 25.63 -32.88 -4.03
C TRP A 94 26.48 -33.84 -4.86
N PHE A 95 27.64 -33.35 -5.27
CA PHE A 95 28.56 -33.99 -6.22
C PHE A 95 29.58 -34.91 -5.54
N SER A 96 29.68 -34.90 -4.21
CA SER A 96 30.62 -35.73 -3.47
C SER A 96 30.11 -37.19 -3.43
N HIS A 97 30.42 -37.93 -4.49
CA HIS A 97 29.79 -39.24 -4.75
C HIS A 97 30.12 -40.33 -3.72
N ASN A 98 31.21 -40.19 -2.97
CA ASN A 98 31.73 -41.18 -2.03
C ASN A 98 31.23 -40.99 -0.58
N LEU A 99 30.37 -40.00 -0.31
CA LEU A 99 29.89 -39.66 1.03
C LEU A 99 28.48 -40.23 1.29
N PRO A 100 28.08 -40.44 2.57
CA PRO A 100 26.71 -40.83 2.91
C PRO A 100 25.70 -39.77 2.44
N ARG A 101 24.68 -40.17 1.67
CA ARG A 101 23.72 -39.23 1.05
C ARG A 101 22.27 -39.38 1.49
N THR A 102 22.00 -40.21 2.48
CA THR A 102 20.64 -40.48 2.95
C THR A 102 20.65 -40.48 4.47
N GLN A 103 19.50 -40.18 5.08
CA GLN A 103 19.28 -40.29 6.52
C GLN A 103 20.13 -39.31 7.37
N LEU A 104 20.54 -38.17 6.80
CA LEU A 104 21.27 -37.17 7.58
C LEU A 104 20.29 -36.35 8.42
N GLU A 105 20.65 -36.09 9.67
CA GLU A 105 19.84 -35.29 10.59
C GLU A 105 19.98 -33.78 10.32
N TRP A 106 18.98 -33.00 10.74
CA TRP A 106 19.05 -31.53 10.71
C TRP A 106 20.16 -30.98 11.61
N SER A 107 20.48 -31.67 12.70
CA SER A 107 21.55 -31.36 13.65
C SER A 107 22.94 -31.19 12.99
N HIS A 108 23.15 -31.79 11.83
CA HIS A 108 24.39 -31.64 11.06
C HIS A 108 24.55 -30.23 10.48
N PHE A 109 23.43 -29.57 10.14
CA PHE A 109 23.40 -28.29 9.43
C PHE A 109 22.82 -27.13 10.25
N PHE A 110 21.94 -27.42 11.21
CA PHE A 110 21.19 -26.43 11.99
C PHE A 110 21.23 -26.75 13.49
N ASP A 111 21.06 -25.71 14.31
CA ASP A 111 20.88 -25.85 15.75
C ASP A 111 19.41 -26.20 16.09
N ILE A 112 19.18 -27.46 16.44
CA ILE A 112 17.85 -27.97 16.81
C ILE A 112 17.28 -27.25 18.02
N LYS A 113 18.10 -26.84 18.98
CA LYS A 113 17.61 -26.07 20.14
C LYS A 113 17.08 -24.72 19.71
N SER A 114 17.70 -24.11 18.70
CA SER A 114 17.24 -22.84 18.15
C SER A 114 15.90 -22.98 17.41
N LEU A 115 15.74 -24.04 16.60
CA LEU A 115 14.47 -24.36 15.95
C LEU A 115 13.36 -24.57 16.98
N SER A 116 13.65 -25.35 18.03
CA SER A 116 12.72 -25.68 19.13
C SER A 116 12.23 -24.48 19.94
N ARG A 117 12.90 -23.32 19.86
CA ARG A 117 12.44 -22.06 20.49
C ARG A 117 11.24 -21.44 19.77
N PHE A 118 11.02 -21.76 18.49
CA PHE A 118 9.86 -21.27 17.76
C PHE A 118 8.68 -22.22 17.89
N ILE A 119 8.91 -23.50 17.57
CA ILE A 119 7.94 -24.60 17.68
C ILE A 119 8.64 -25.88 18.13
N PRO A 120 7.99 -26.81 18.83
CA PRO A 120 8.62 -28.09 19.16
C PRO A 120 8.95 -28.87 17.88
N VAL A 121 10.23 -29.22 17.73
CA VAL A 121 10.73 -30.05 16.64
C VAL A 121 11.47 -31.26 17.19
N ILE A 122 11.40 -32.38 16.49
CA ILE A 122 12.22 -33.58 16.75
C ILE A 122 12.84 -34.09 15.46
N GLU A 123 14.00 -34.72 15.55
CA GLU A 123 14.61 -35.42 14.41
C GLU A 123 13.79 -36.68 14.09
N PHE A 124 13.82 -37.11 12.83
CA PHE A 124 13.08 -38.32 12.43
C PHE A 124 13.58 -39.58 13.12
N GLU A 125 14.88 -39.74 13.38
CA GLU A 125 15.40 -40.90 14.11
C GLU A 125 14.89 -40.94 15.56
N ASP A 126 14.80 -39.78 16.22
CA ASP A 126 14.20 -39.66 17.55
C ASP A 126 12.71 -40.02 17.52
N PHE A 127 11.99 -39.62 16.46
CA PHE A 127 10.62 -40.05 16.22
C PHE A 127 10.50 -41.58 16.07
N LEU A 128 11.43 -42.24 15.36
CA LEU A 128 11.43 -43.70 15.24
C LEU A 128 11.65 -44.40 16.59
N GLN A 129 12.46 -43.82 17.48
CA GLN A 129 12.71 -44.37 18.83
C GLN A 129 11.45 -44.37 19.73
N LEU A 130 10.47 -43.51 19.45
CA LEU A 130 9.18 -43.52 20.15
C LEU A 130 8.42 -44.85 19.94
N PHE A 131 8.60 -45.49 18.78
CA PHE A 131 7.96 -46.77 18.45
C PHE A 131 8.70 -47.98 19.06
N THR A 132 10.02 -47.89 19.24
CA THR A 132 10.83 -48.97 19.83
C THR A 132 10.72 -49.02 21.35
N SER A 133 10.59 -47.87 22.01
CA SER A 133 10.38 -47.73 23.47
C SER A 133 9.04 -48.31 23.94
N SER A 134 8.13 -48.57 23.00
CA SER A 134 6.77 -49.09 23.24
C SER A 134 6.67 -50.61 23.05
N SER A 135 7.74 -51.30 22.60
CA SER A 135 7.70 -52.71 22.17
C SER A 135 8.87 -53.52 22.77
N SER A 136 8.58 -54.35 23.78
CA SER A 136 9.56 -55.18 24.49
C SER A 136 9.88 -56.51 23.78
N SER A 137 10.18 -56.50 22.48
CA SER A 137 10.61 -57.71 21.75
C SER A 137 11.59 -57.41 20.61
N SER A 138 12.76 -58.04 20.69
CA SER A 138 13.83 -58.02 19.70
C SER A 138 13.47 -58.82 18.44
N SER A 139 12.97 -58.12 17.41
CA SER A 139 13.13 -58.46 15.99
C SER A 139 12.58 -57.30 15.16
N THR A 140 13.21 -57.03 14.02
CA THR A 140 12.99 -55.95 13.04
C THR A 140 11.52 -55.50 12.93
N SER A 141 11.11 -54.55 13.79
CA SER A 141 9.72 -54.11 13.88
C SER A 141 9.50 -52.99 12.88
N GLN A 142 8.69 -53.23 11.85
CA GLN A 142 8.32 -52.21 10.87
C GLN A 142 7.45 -51.12 11.53
N ILE A 143 7.90 -49.88 11.45
CA ILE A 143 7.24 -48.69 11.95
C ILE A 143 6.15 -48.29 10.95
N THR A 144 4.94 -48.04 11.45
CA THR A 144 3.77 -47.76 10.60
C THR A 144 3.26 -46.35 10.84
N ILE A 145 3.34 -45.51 9.80
CA ILE A 145 2.70 -44.18 9.76
C ILE A 145 1.22 -44.39 9.40
N PRO A 146 0.26 -43.90 10.21
CA PRO A 146 -1.16 -44.12 9.95
C PRO A 146 -1.65 -43.55 8.62
N TYR A 147 -1.27 -42.30 8.32
CA TYR A 147 -1.76 -41.55 7.16
C TYR A 147 -0.61 -40.85 6.42
N VAL A 148 -0.52 -41.08 5.12
CA VAL A 148 0.36 -40.34 4.19
C VAL A 148 -0.50 -39.67 3.12
N TYR A 149 -0.35 -38.36 2.98
CA TYR A 149 -0.97 -37.58 1.92
C TYR A 149 0.10 -37.00 1.00
N THR A 150 0.02 -37.29 -0.30
CA THR A 150 0.82 -36.57 -1.30
C THR A 150 0.04 -35.36 -1.77
N LEU A 151 0.59 -34.17 -1.54
CA LEU A 151 0.02 -32.91 -1.99
C LEU A 151 0.24 -32.74 -3.49
N GLN A 152 -0.77 -32.21 -4.18
CA GLN A 152 -0.72 -31.97 -5.62
C GLN A 152 -1.54 -30.73 -5.98
N HIS A 153 -1.24 -30.10 -7.11
CA HIS A 153 -2.12 -29.07 -7.66
C HIS A 153 -3.43 -29.67 -8.20
N PHE A 154 -4.46 -28.84 -8.34
CA PHE A 154 -5.67 -29.20 -9.07
C PHE A 154 -5.34 -29.37 -10.56
N SER A 155 -5.78 -30.49 -11.15
CA SER A 155 -5.49 -30.85 -12.54
C SER A 155 -6.02 -29.83 -13.56
N GLU A 156 -7.10 -29.16 -13.20
CA GLU A 156 -7.77 -28.11 -13.96
C GLU A 156 -7.06 -26.75 -13.90
N GLY A 157 -6.01 -26.61 -13.08
CA GLY A 157 -5.28 -25.35 -12.91
C GLY A 157 -6.06 -24.30 -12.11
N TRP A 158 -5.64 -23.05 -12.23
CA TRP A 158 -6.20 -21.91 -11.49
C TRP A 158 -7.40 -21.33 -12.28
N GLY A 159 -8.48 -20.99 -11.57
CA GLY A 159 -9.58 -20.19 -12.13
C GLY A 159 -9.24 -18.70 -12.22
N GLU A 160 -10.21 -17.88 -12.66
CA GLU A 160 -10.06 -16.40 -12.73
C GLU A 160 -9.95 -15.73 -11.34
N HIS A 161 -10.18 -16.47 -10.25
CA HIS A 161 -10.13 -16.00 -8.87
C HIS A 161 -9.32 -16.95 -7.99
N PHE A 162 -8.54 -16.38 -7.06
CA PHE A 162 -7.81 -17.15 -6.04
C PHE A 162 -8.80 -17.67 -4.99
N GLU A 163 -8.70 -18.96 -4.68
CA GLU A 163 -9.51 -19.62 -3.66
C GLU A 163 -8.66 -20.67 -2.93
N GLU A 164 -8.84 -20.79 -1.61
CA GLU A 164 -8.21 -21.85 -0.83
C GLU A 164 -9.07 -23.11 -0.85
N LYS A 165 -8.48 -24.22 -1.29
CA LYS A 165 -9.17 -25.50 -1.47
C LYS A 165 -8.28 -26.66 -1.12
N LEU A 166 -8.90 -27.68 -0.52
CA LEU A 166 -8.26 -28.92 -0.16
C LEU A 166 -9.22 -30.09 -0.37
N GLU A 167 -8.89 -31.00 -1.29
CA GLU A 167 -9.77 -32.11 -1.66
C GLU A 167 -8.99 -33.41 -1.89
N ILE A 168 -9.48 -34.52 -1.32
CA ILE A 168 -8.92 -35.84 -1.59
C ILE A 168 -9.34 -36.25 -3.01
N ARG A 169 -8.37 -36.42 -3.90
CA ARG A 169 -8.59 -36.73 -5.32
C ARG A 169 -7.71 -37.88 -5.78
N LYS A 170 -7.97 -38.35 -7.00
CA LYS A 170 -7.07 -39.29 -7.67
C LYS A 170 -5.72 -38.60 -7.89
N CYS A 171 -4.64 -39.33 -7.70
CA CYS A 171 -3.29 -38.82 -7.95
C CYS A 171 -3.13 -38.41 -9.42
N ASN A 172 -2.57 -37.23 -9.65
CA ASN A 172 -2.29 -36.71 -10.99
C ASN A 172 -1.14 -37.49 -11.66
N GLU A 173 -0.14 -37.87 -10.86
CA GLU A 173 1.00 -38.68 -11.25
C GLU A 173 0.94 -40.06 -10.58
N GLU A 174 1.70 -41.02 -11.10
CA GLU A 174 1.85 -42.32 -10.45
C GLU A 174 2.54 -42.15 -9.10
N PRO A 175 1.89 -42.52 -7.99
CA PRO A 175 2.42 -42.24 -6.66
C PRO A 175 3.62 -43.14 -6.33
N MET A 176 4.59 -42.61 -5.59
CA MET A 176 5.77 -43.36 -5.14
C MET A 176 5.47 -44.40 -4.03
N TYR A 177 4.20 -44.58 -3.68
CA TYR A 177 3.74 -45.46 -2.61
C TYR A 177 2.86 -46.57 -3.19
N GLU A 178 3.38 -47.79 -3.13
CA GLU A 178 2.72 -48.98 -3.66
C GLU A 178 2.15 -49.83 -2.54
N LYS A 179 0.90 -50.28 -2.71
CA LYS A 179 0.27 -51.21 -1.77
C LYS A 179 0.77 -52.62 -2.02
N ARG A 180 1.36 -53.26 -1.00
CA ARG A 180 1.82 -54.65 -1.07
C ARG A 180 0.79 -55.64 -0.50
N ASN A 181 1.09 -56.94 -0.64
CA ASN A 181 0.21 -58.06 -0.26
C ASN A 181 -0.17 -58.09 1.24
N ASP A 182 0.58 -57.41 2.09
CA ASP A 182 0.31 -57.26 3.53
C ASP A 182 -0.67 -56.10 3.84
N ASN A 183 -1.26 -55.49 2.80
CA ASN A 183 -2.17 -54.35 2.87
C ASN A 183 -1.55 -53.02 3.36
N TYR A 184 -0.23 -52.93 3.44
CA TYR A 184 0.48 -51.67 3.74
C TYR A 184 1.04 -51.05 2.46
N TYR A 185 1.25 -49.74 2.52
CA TYR A 185 1.88 -48.95 1.48
C TYR A 185 3.37 -48.80 1.77
N TYR A 186 4.19 -49.13 0.78
CA TYR A 186 5.64 -49.01 0.82
C TYR A 186 6.06 -48.00 -0.24
N GLY A 187 6.98 -47.11 0.11
CA GLY A 187 7.43 -46.06 -0.78
C GLY A 187 8.63 -45.35 -0.19
N TRP A 188 8.77 -44.08 -0.53
CA TRP A 188 9.84 -43.24 0.00
C TRP A 188 9.54 -42.76 1.41
N PHE A 189 10.37 -43.20 2.35
CA PHE A 189 10.39 -42.70 3.72
C PHE A 189 11.81 -42.29 4.08
N PHE A 190 12.37 -41.33 3.33
CA PHE A 190 13.70 -40.76 3.57
C PHE A 190 14.86 -41.78 3.55
N GLY A 191 14.71 -42.88 2.80
CA GLY A 191 15.66 -43.98 2.76
C GLY A 191 15.44 -45.08 3.83
N TYR A 192 14.38 -44.98 4.63
CA TYR A 192 13.98 -46.00 5.62
C TYR A 192 12.93 -46.99 5.07
N ASN A 193 12.90 -47.21 3.75
CA ASN A 193 11.82 -47.92 3.05
C ASN A 193 11.60 -49.37 3.55
N ASP A 194 12.63 -50.01 4.12
CA ASP A 194 12.54 -51.36 4.70
C ASP A 194 12.07 -51.37 6.16
N ARG A 195 12.08 -50.20 6.82
CA ARG A 195 11.74 -50.03 8.24
C ARG A 195 10.44 -49.27 8.45
N VAL A 196 10.03 -48.42 7.51
CA VAL A 196 8.86 -47.54 7.61
C VAL A 196 7.88 -47.87 6.49
N ARG A 197 6.60 -47.97 6.85
CA ARG A 197 5.49 -48.20 5.93
C ARG A 197 4.29 -47.33 6.31
N ALA A 198 3.35 -47.15 5.40
CA ALA A 198 2.11 -46.44 5.65
C ALA A 198 0.90 -47.37 5.67
N ARG A 199 -0.07 -47.08 6.53
CA ARG A 199 -1.34 -47.83 6.57
C ARG A 199 -2.32 -47.34 5.51
N GLN A 200 -2.41 -46.02 5.34
CA GLN A 200 -3.25 -45.39 4.33
C GLN A 200 -2.44 -44.36 3.54
N PHE A 201 -2.70 -44.32 2.24
CA PHE A 201 -2.10 -43.40 1.28
C PHE A 201 -3.20 -42.80 0.40
N GLN A 202 -3.20 -41.48 0.26
CA GLN A 202 -4.12 -40.74 -0.62
C GLN A 202 -3.43 -39.51 -1.22
N CYS A 203 -3.92 -39.02 -2.36
CA CYS A 203 -3.50 -37.74 -2.91
C CYS A 203 -4.48 -36.64 -2.50
N LEU A 204 -3.93 -35.50 -2.10
CA LEU A 204 -4.65 -34.36 -1.58
C LEU A 204 -4.38 -33.17 -2.49
N SER A 205 -5.36 -32.83 -3.34
CA SER A 205 -5.28 -31.65 -4.17
C SER A 205 -5.40 -30.41 -3.29
N ALA A 206 -4.39 -29.55 -3.33
CA ALA A 206 -4.28 -28.38 -2.48
C ALA A 206 -4.01 -27.12 -3.32
N GLN A 207 -4.74 -26.06 -2.99
CA GLN A 207 -4.55 -24.71 -3.49
C GLN A 207 -4.74 -23.76 -2.30
N GLY A 208 -3.76 -22.91 -2.02
CA GLY A 208 -3.82 -22.00 -0.88
C GLY A 208 -2.60 -22.04 0.02
N PHE A 209 -2.70 -21.33 1.14
CA PHE A 209 -1.64 -21.26 2.15
C PHE A 209 -1.58 -22.55 2.97
N VAL A 210 -0.46 -22.76 3.66
CA VAL A 210 -0.27 -23.93 4.55
C VAL A 210 -1.36 -24.04 5.64
N THR A 211 -2.03 -22.94 5.98
CA THR A 211 -3.15 -22.89 6.93
C THR A 211 -4.36 -23.70 6.49
N VAL A 212 -4.53 -23.98 5.20
CA VAL A 212 -5.60 -24.86 4.70
C VAL A 212 -5.53 -26.27 5.32
N LEU A 213 -4.33 -26.70 5.75
CA LEU A 213 -4.15 -27.97 6.47
C LEU A 213 -4.62 -27.92 7.94
N VAL A 214 -4.77 -26.75 8.54
CA VAL A 214 -5.18 -26.61 9.96
C VAL A 214 -6.57 -27.19 10.17
N ASP A 215 -7.55 -26.74 9.38
CA ASP A 215 -8.92 -27.22 9.48
C ASP A 215 -9.02 -28.71 9.17
N PHE A 216 -8.30 -29.14 8.14
CA PHE A 216 -8.20 -30.55 7.78
C PHE A 216 -7.66 -31.42 8.92
N LEU A 217 -6.63 -30.95 9.62
CA LEU A 217 -6.06 -31.68 10.75
C LEU A 217 -7.01 -31.68 11.95
N ILE A 218 -7.59 -30.52 12.29
CA ILE A 218 -8.48 -30.37 13.45
C ILE A 218 -9.76 -31.20 13.30
N GLN A 219 -10.40 -31.17 12.13
CA GLN A 219 -11.62 -31.95 11.87
C GLN A 219 -11.35 -33.46 11.95
N ASN A 220 -10.12 -33.88 11.63
CA ASN A 220 -9.71 -35.28 11.57
C ASN A 220 -8.92 -35.76 12.79
N ILE A 221 -8.79 -34.94 13.85
CA ILE A 221 -8.12 -35.30 15.12
C ILE A 221 -8.73 -36.59 15.73
N THR A 222 -10.03 -36.79 15.59
CA THR A 222 -10.72 -37.98 16.12
C THR A 222 -10.28 -39.28 15.43
N TRP A 223 -9.89 -39.24 14.16
CA TRP A 223 -9.37 -40.39 13.41
C TRP A 223 -7.97 -40.79 13.89
N LEU A 224 -7.21 -39.81 14.38
CA LEU A 224 -5.90 -40.01 14.98
C LEU A 224 -5.99 -40.54 16.42
N ASP A 225 -7.16 -40.47 17.07
CA ASP A 225 -7.38 -40.79 18.48
C ASP A 225 -8.18 -42.10 18.72
N ASP A 226 -8.03 -43.10 17.84
CA ASP A 226 -8.70 -44.41 17.95
C ASP A 226 -8.30 -45.14 19.25
N ARG A 227 -9.07 -44.89 20.32
CA ARG A 227 -8.87 -45.41 21.69
C ARG A 227 -8.82 -46.94 21.80
N ASN A 228 -9.25 -47.66 20.76
CA ASN A 228 -9.25 -49.13 20.72
C ASN A 228 -7.90 -49.73 20.27
N LYS A 229 -6.93 -48.92 19.84
CA LYS A 229 -5.63 -49.40 19.34
C LYS A 229 -4.48 -48.73 20.07
N LYS A 230 -4.08 -49.31 21.21
CA LYS A 230 -2.94 -48.92 22.07
C LYS A 230 -1.56 -48.88 21.37
N GLN A 231 -1.45 -49.06 20.06
CA GLN A 231 -0.20 -49.44 19.38
C GLN A 231 0.33 -48.41 18.38
N PHE A 232 -0.31 -47.24 18.20
CA PHE A 232 0.12 -46.27 17.19
C PHE A 232 0.49 -44.91 17.79
N VAL A 233 1.63 -44.37 17.36
CA VAL A 233 1.99 -42.97 17.59
C VAL A 233 1.11 -42.12 16.68
N LYS A 234 0.43 -41.12 17.26
CA LYS A 234 -0.49 -40.20 16.57
C LYS A 234 0.29 -39.35 15.57
N SER A 235 0.36 -39.78 14.31
CA SER A 235 1.21 -39.17 13.28
C SER A 235 0.55 -39.10 11.91
N ILE A 236 0.91 -38.08 11.15
CA ILE A 236 0.48 -37.83 9.77
C ILE A 236 1.64 -37.28 8.95
N MET A 237 1.75 -37.71 7.70
CA MET A 237 2.80 -37.24 6.79
C MET A 237 2.19 -36.52 5.57
N PHE A 238 2.71 -35.33 5.27
CA PHE A 238 2.42 -34.58 4.05
C PHE A 238 3.64 -34.58 3.11
N ASP A 239 3.56 -35.37 2.06
CA ASP A 239 4.55 -35.37 0.98
C ASP A 239 4.27 -34.24 -0.02
N ARG A 240 5.30 -33.72 -0.68
CA ARG A 240 5.27 -32.56 -1.59
C ARG A 240 4.71 -31.27 -0.97
N ALA A 241 5.14 -30.97 0.25
CA ALA A 241 4.69 -29.79 1.01
C ALA A 241 5.07 -28.43 0.36
N GLU A 242 5.95 -28.40 -0.64
CA GLU A 242 6.22 -27.23 -1.48
C GLU A 242 5.00 -26.76 -2.29
N THR A 243 3.98 -27.62 -2.46
CA THR A 243 2.71 -27.30 -3.15
C THR A 243 1.93 -26.17 -2.45
N LEU A 244 2.08 -26.02 -1.13
CA LEU A 244 1.34 -25.06 -0.30
C LEU A 244 2.07 -23.73 -0.18
N LEU A 245 1.36 -22.61 -0.15
CA LEU A 245 1.96 -21.27 -0.06
C LEU A 245 2.30 -20.84 1.39
N HIS A 246 3.19 -19.85 1.53
CA HIS A 246 3.44 -19.17 2.82
C HIS A 246 2.23 -18.31 3.22
N VAL A 247 1.80 -18.38 4.49
CA VAL A 247 0.66 -17.59 5.01
C VAL A 247 0.85 -16.08 4.82
N ASP A 248 2.01 -15.58 5.23
CA ASP A 248 2.41 -14.18 5.09
C ASP A 248 3.92 -14.14 4.85
N TYR A 249 4.33 -14.03 3.59
CA TYR A 249 5.74 -14.02 3.21
C TYR A 249 6.39 -12.71 3.67
N GLY A 250 7.44 -12.81 4.49
CA GLY A 250 8.06 -11.64 5.13
C GLY A 250 7.30 -11.11 6.36
N GLY A 251 6.21 -11.77 6.77
CA GLY A 251 5.46 -11.46 7.98
C GLY A 251 6.18 -11.78 9.29
N TYR A 252 5.55 -11.45 10.42
CA TYR A 252 6.12 -11.64 11.76
C TYR A 252 6.53 -13.10 12.04
N ASN A 253 5.62 -14.05 11.79
CA ASN A 253 5.88 -15.47 12.05
C ASN A 253 6.83 -16.10 11.02
N TYR A 254 6.82 -15.61 9.77
CA TYR A 254 7.85 -15.95 8.78
C TYR A 254 9.26 -15.63 9.30
N TRP A 255 9.48 -14.40 9.79
CA TRP A 255 10.78 -14.00 10.31
C TRP A 255 11.16 -14.71 11.61
N ARG A 256 10.20 -15.07 12.47
CA ARG A 256 10.49 -15.89 13.66
C ARG A 256 10.94 -17.30 13.28
N ALA A 257 10.22 -17.97 12.39
CA ALA A 257 10.63 -19.26 11.83
C ALA A 257 12.01 -19.16 11.16
N ARG A 258 12.25 -18.10 10.38
CA ARG A 258 13.52 -17.91 9.68
C ARG A 258 14.69 -17.60 10.62
N ARG A 259 14.46 -16.84 11.70
CA ARG A 259 15.46 -16.54 12.75
C ARG A 259 15.77 -17.76 13.62
N SER A 260 14.82 -18.69 13.76
CA SER A 260 15.03 -19.95 14.49
C SER A 260 15.99 -20.89 13.77
N MET A 261 16.10 -20.80 12.44
CA MET A 261 17.03 -21.58 11.60
C MET A 261 18.50 -21.14 11.73
N ARG A 262 19.06 -21.23 12.94
CA ARG A 262 20.48 -20.99 13.18
C ARG A 262 21.32 -22.14 12.64
N TYR A 263 22.40 -21.83 11.95
CA TYR A 263 23.33 -22.84 11.44
C TYR A 263 24.05 -23.57 12.59
N ALA A 264 24.43 -24.82 12.34
CA ALA A 264 25.20 -25.61 13.29
C ALA A 264 26.53 -24.91 13.63
N LYS A 265 26.86 -24.85 14.93
CA LYS A 265 28.03 -24.13 15.46
C LYS A 265 29.32 -24.45 14.72
N GLN A 266 29.55 -25.74 14.39
CA GLN A 266 30.75 -26.16 13.66
C GLN A 266 30.91 -25.52 12.28
N LEU A 267 29.80 -25.20 11.59
CA LEU A 267 29.80 -24.57 10.27
C LEU A 267 30.04 -23.07 10.40
N VAL A 268 29.40 -22.44 11.38
CA VAL A 268 29.67 -21.03 11.75
C VAL A 268 31.14 -20.83 12.10
N ASP A 269 31.72 -21.71 12.92
CA ASP A 269 33.13 -21.65 13.31
C ASP A 269 34.09 -21.84 12.12
N LEU A 270 33.70 -22.59 11.09
CA LEU A 270 34.47 -22.73 9.86
C LEU A 270 34.41 -21.44 9.02
N GLY A 271 33.22 -20.87 8.84
CA GLY A 271 33.05 -19.61 8.12
C GLY A 271 33.74 -18.43 8.80
N ASN A 272 33.65 -18.34 10.14
CA ASN A 272 34.32 -17.30 10.92
C ASN A 272 35.84 -17.42 10.87
N ARG A 273 36.40 -18.64 10.92
CA ARG A 273 37.84 -18.84 10.72
C ARG A 273 38.28 -18.42 9.32
N PHE A 274 37.53 -18.81 8.28
CA PHE A 274 37.88 -18.40 6.92
C PHE A 274 37.86 -16.88 6.74
N ARG A 275 36.84 -16.20 7.27
CA ARG A 275 36.75 -14.74 7.26
C ARG A 275 37.93 -14.08 7.98
N ALA A 276 38.33 -14.62 9.13
CA ALA A 276 39.47 -14.11 9.90
C ALA A 276 40.80 -14.32 9.15
N ASP A 277 41.04 -15.52 8.63
CA ASP A 277 42.33 -15.92 8.06
C ASP A 277 42.57 -15.29 6.67
N TYR A 278 41.52 -15.11 5.86
CA TYR A 278 41.66 -14.73 4.44
C TYR A 278 41.01 -13.40 4.06
N LEU A 279 40.03 -12.92 4.82
CA LEU A 279 39.22 -11.75 4.46
C LEU A 279 39.33 -10.59 5.45
N ASN A 280 40.19 -10.70 6.47
CA ASN A 280 40.37 -9.72 7.53
C ASN A 280 39.03 -9.26 8.16
N SER A 281 38.17 -10.25 8.44
CA SER A 281 36.76 -10.05 8.79
C SER A 281 36.41 -10.86 10.04
N THR A 282 35.80 -10.22 11.04
CA THR A 282 35.33 -10.87 12.27
C THR A 282 34.04 -10.21 12.76
N ASP A 283 33.20 -10.94 13.50
CA ASP A 283 31.89 -10.42 13.90
C ASP A 283 31.94 -9.15 14.76
N LEU A 284 33.00 -8.98 15.55
CA LEU A 284 33.22 -7.79 16.38
C LEU A 284 33.59 -6.57 15.53
N ILE A 285 34.53 -6.73 14.58
CA ILE A 285 34.98 -5.65 13.69
C ILE A 285 33.84 -5.25 12.74
N ASP A 286 33.11 -6.25 12.24
CA ASP A 286 32.10 -6.11 11.21
C ASP A 286 30.71 -5.74 11.77
N ARG A 287 30.57 -5.70 13.10
CA ARG A 287 29.32 -5.46 13.84
C ARG A 287 28.21 -6.48 13.55
N THR A 288 28.57 -7.71 13.24
CA THR A 288 27.66 -8.80 12.86
C THR A 288 27.41 -9.83 13.98
N VAL A 289 27.77 -9.52 15.24
CA VAL A 289 27.60 -10.45 16.39
C VAL A 289 26.15 -10.94 16.57
N LEU A 290 25.91 -12.22 16.31
CA LEU A 290 24.62 -12.84 16.62
C LEU A 290 24.56 -13.30 18.07
N ILE A 291 23.47 -12.97 18.76
CA ILE A 291 23.19 -13.50 20.09
C ILE A 291 22.58 -14.90 19.99
N ASP A 292 22.94 -15.78 20.93
CA ASP A 292 22.49 -17.18 20.95
C ASP A 292 20.95 -17.30 21.01
N ASP A 293 20.31 -16.43 21.80
CA ASP A 293 18.85 -16.39 21.90
C ASP A 293 18.26 -15.44 20.86
N TRP A 294 17.92 -15.99 19.69
CA TRP A 294 17.36 -15.22 18.58
C TRP A 294 16.05 -14.51 18.92
N THR A 295 15.30 -14.98 19.92
CA THR A 295 14.02 -14.38 20.35
C THR A 295 14.21 -13.00 20.99
N LYS A 296 15.41 -12.75 21.54
CA LYS A 296 15.78 -11.48 22.19
C LYS A 296 16.48 -10.51 21.24
N MET A 297 16.65 -10.90 19.98
CA MET A 297 17.45 -10.14 19.02
C MET A 297 16.65 -8.96 18.48
N LYS A 298 17.07 -7.75 18.86
CA LYS A 298 16.56 -6.47 18.35
C LYS A 298 17.67 -5.81 17.55
N ARG A 299 17.77 -6.16 16.25
CA ARG A 299 18.69 -5.52 15.31
C ARG A 299 17.89 -4.65 14.35
N HIS A 300 18.31 -3.40 14.19
CA HIS A 300 17.77 -2.46 13.22
C HIS A 300 18.70 -2.41 11.99
N HIS A 301 18.18 -1.96 10.85
CA HIS A 301 19.00 -1.70 9.66
C HIS A 301 20.11 -0.68 10.00
N SER A 302 21.23 -0.75 9.26
CA SER A 302 22.43 0.10 9.44
C SER A 302 23.31 -0.22 10.66
N GLN A 303 23.02 -1.28 11.42
CA GLN A 303 23.83 -1.68 12.56
C GLN A 303 25.00 -2.61 12.21
N ALA A 304 24.89 -3.37 11.10
CA ALA A 304 25.97 -4.20 10.58
C ALA A 304 26.80 -3.47 9.53
N MET A 305 28.13 -3.63 9.60
CA MET A 305 29.08 -3.08 8.64
C MET A 305 29.54 -4.14 7.62
N GLY A 306 29.60 -5.42 8.01
CA GLY A 306 30.19 -6.51 7.23
C GLY A 306 31.71 -6.47 7.21
N GLY A 307 32.40 -7.38 6.54
CA GLY A 307 33.86 -7.42 6.41
C GLY A 307 34.35 -6.65 5.18
N PRO A 308 35.65 -6.32 5.09
CA PRO A 308 36.21 -5.47 4.01
C PRO A 308 36.40 -6.24 2.68
N TYR A 309 35.33 -6.88 2.19
CA TYR A 309 35.27 -7.62 0.94
C TYR A 309 33.86 -7.58 0.35
N ILE A 310 33.74 -7.86 -0.95
CA ILE A 310 32.45 -8.09 -1.59
C ILE A 310 32.13 -9.59 -1.64
N GLY A 311 30.89 -9.95 -1.35
CA GLY A 311 30.38 -11.32 -1.43
C GLY A 311 29.58 -11.48 -2.71
N ILE A 312 29.93 -12.47 -3.51
CA ILE A 312 29.29 -12.73 -4.80
C ILE A 312 28.73 -14.14 -4.79
N HIS A 313 27.49 -14.30 -5.23
CA HIS A 313 26.93 -15.60 -5.54
C HIS A 313 26.66 -15.70 -7.05
N LEU A 314 27.48 -16.47 -7.77
CA LEU A 314 27.42 -16.68 -9.21
C LEU A 314 27.02 -18.13 -9.52
N ARG A 315 25.77 -18.37 -9.95
CA ARG A 315 25.26 -19.69 -10.33
C ARG A 315 25.38 -19.88 -11.84
N ARG A 316 26.15 -20.89 -12.24
CA ARG A 316 26.53 -21.16 -13.63
C ARG A 316 25.85 -22.40 -14.17
N ARG A 317 26.09 -23.60 -13.63
CA ARG A 317 25.88 -24.88 -14.33
C ARG A 317 24.53 -25.03 -15.04
N ASP A 318 23.48 -25.34 -14.29
CA ASP A 318 22.12 -25.51 -14.81
C ASP A 318 21.53 -24.18 -15.28
N TYR A 319 21.93 -23.09 -14.63
CA TYR A 319 21.41 -21.74 -14.88
C TYR A 319 21.82 -21.16 -16.24
N ILE A 320 22.99 -21.47 -16.78
CA ILE A 320 23.39 -21.05 -18.13
C ILE A 320 22.39 -21.59 -19.16
N LYS A 321 21.88 -22.82 -18.96
CA LYS A 321 20.93 -23.45 -19.87
C LYS A 321 19.50 -23.00 -19.61
N ALA A 322 19.12 -22.93 -18.33
CA ALA A 322 17.75 -22.60 -17.93
C ALA A 322 17.44 -21.10 -18.06
N ARG A 323 18.44 -20.22 -17.93
CA ARG A 323 18.30 -18.75 -17.85
C ARG A 323 19.41 -18.00 -18.61
N PRO A 324 19.65 -18.30 -19.90
CA PRO A 324 20.82 -17.79 -20.64
C PRO A 324 20.90 -16.25 -20.71
N GLY A 325 19.76 -15.53 -20.70
CA GLY A 325 19.74 -14.07 -20.76
C GLY A 325 20.06 -13.35 -19.45
N TYR A 326 19.98 -14.04 -18.30
CA TYR A 326 20.13 -13.43 -16.97
C TYR A 326 21.42 -13.85 -16.26
N VAL A 327 22.16 -14.81 -16.82
CA VAL A 327 23.45 -15.25 -16.28
C VAL A 327 24.55 -14.56 -17.07
N PRO A 328 25.38 -13.71 -16.44
CA PRO A 328 26.46 -13.06 -17.16
C PRO A 328 27.51 -14.04 -17.67
N SER A 329 28.18 -13.66 -18.75
CA SER A 329 29.48 -14.23 -19.12
C SER A 329 30.51 -13.93 -18.04
N LEU A 330 31.58 -14.73 -18.02
CA LEU A 330 32.64 -14.56 -17.01
C LEU A 330 33.34 -13.21 -17.16
N GLU A 331 33.51 -12.73 -18.40
CA GLU A 331 34.05 -11.38 -18.64
C GLU A 331 33.12 -10.30 -18.07
N HIS A 332 31.82 -10.39 -18.33
CA HIS A 332 30.86 -9.39 -17.86
C HIS A 332 30.67 -9.45 -16.33
N ALA A 333 30.69 -10.64 -15.73
CA ALA A 333 30.72 -10.82 -14.29
C ALA A 333 31.98 -10.17 -13.68
N ALA A 334 33.16 -10.36 -14.29
CA ALA A 334 34.40 -9.71 -13.85
C ALA A 334 34.31 -8.17 -13.93
N ARG A 335 33.66 -7.61 -14.95
CA ARG A 335 33.43 -6.15 -15.05
C ARG A 335 32.59 -5.64 -13.88
N GLN A 336 31.50 -6.34 -13.52
CA GLN A 336 30.67 -5.98 -12.37
C GLN A 336 31.43 -6.11 -11.04
N VAL A 337 32.24 -7.16 -10.87
CA VAL A 337 33.13 -7.35 -9.71
C VAL A 337 34.07 -6.15 -9.55
N CYS A 338 34.84 -5.85 -10.60
CA CYS A 338 35.80 -4.73 -10.63
C CYS A 338 35.12 -3.39 -10.35
N HIS A 339 33.93 -3.18 -10.92
CA HIS A 339 33.16 -1.96 -10.73
C HIS A 339 32.84 -1.72 -9.24
N HIS A 340 32.28 -2.72 -8.56
CA HIS A 340 31.88 -2.56 -7.16
C HIS A 340 33.07 -2.49 -6.21
N LEU A 341 34.19 -3.15 -6.51
CA LEU A 341 35.43 -3.03 -5.74
C LEU A 341 35.97 -1.60 -5.77
N ASN A 342 36.07 -1.01 -6.96
CA ASN A 342 36.51 0.37 -7.13
C ASN A 342 35.57 1.36 -6.43
N ARG A 343 34.25 1.18 -6.60
CA ARG A 343 33.22 2.04 -5.99
C ARG A 343 33.28 2.03 -4.46
N LEU A 344 33.46 0.86 -3.85
CA LEU A 344 33.46 0.69 -2.40
C LEU A 344 34.85 0.85 -1.78
N ASN A 345 35.87 1.13 -2.59
CA ASN A 345 37.28 1.15 -2.18
C ASN A 345 37.70 -0.13 -1.44
N LEU A 346 37.31 -1.29 -2.01
CA LEU A 346 37.61 -2.62 -1.49
C LEU A 346 38.56 -3.34 -2.44
N SER A 347 39.38 -4.23 -1.89
CA SER A 347 40.39 -4.98 -2.66
C SER A 347 40.20 -6.50 -2.61
N LEU A 348 39.18 -7.00 -1.91
CA LEU A 348 38.97 -8.43 -1.67
C LEU A 348 37.58 -8.85 -2.16
N THR A 349 37.51 -10.02 -2.78
CA THR A 349 36.26 -10.63 -3.27
C THR A 349 36.16 -12.06 -2.78
N PHE A 350 34.97 -12.44 -2.30
CA PHE A 350 34.61 -13.83 -2.08
C PHE A 350 33.53 -14.26 -3.06
N ILE A 351 33.71 -15.42 -3.69
CA ILE A 351 32.77 -15.96 -4.69
C ILE A 351 32.24 -17.31 -4.22
N ALA A 352 30.94 -17.37 -3.98
CA ALA A 352 30.17 -18.59 -3.89
C ALA A 352 29.67 -18.97 -5.30
N THR A 353 30.15 -20.09 -5.83
CA THR A 353 29.77 -20.53 -7.18
C THR A 353 29.80 -22.05 -7.32
N ASP A 354 28.96 -22.57 -8.21
CA ASP A 354 28.97 -23.95 -8.70
C ASP A 354 29.80 -24.12 -9.99
N ALA A 355 30.44 -23.07 -10.48
CA ALA A 355 31.34 -23.12 -11.63
C ALA A 355 32.53 -24.07 -11.39
N ASP A 356 33.08 -24.62 -12.47
CA ASP A 356 34.31 -25.42 -12.40
C ASP A 356 35.57 -24.53 -12.20
N GLU A 357 36.71 -25.16 -11.90
CA GLU A 357 37.96 -24.42 -11.65
C GLU A 357 38.45 -23.65 -12.88
N ASN A 358 38.22 -24.15 -14.10
CA ASN A 358 38.65 -23.47 -15.32
C ASN A 358 37.84 -22.17 -15.54
N GLU A 359 36.53 -22.21 -15.26
CA GLU A 359 35.67 -21.03 -15.31
C GLU A 359 36.06 -20.01 -14.23
N ILE A 360 36.39 -20.47 -13.02
CA ILE A 360 36.83 -19.58 -11.93
C ILE A 360 38.18 -18.93 -12.30
N ASP A 361 39.12 -19.68 -12.87
CA ASP A 361 40.39 -19.14 -13.31
C ASP A 361 40.23 -18.15 -14.46
N THR A 362 39.28 -18.40 -15.37
CA THR A 362 38.91 -17.46 -16.44
C THR A 362 38.34 -16.16 -15.86
N LEU A 363 37.45 -16.26 -14.86
CA LEU A 363 36.91 -15.10 -14.15
C LEU A 363 38.02 -14.29 -13.46
N ARG A 364 38.97 -14.97 -12.81
CA ARG A 364 40.15 -14.34 -12.19
C ARG A 364 41.02 -13.63 -13.22
N GLN A 365 41.26 -14.24 -14.37
CA GLN A 365 42.05 -13.66 -15.47
C GLN A 365 41.40 -12.38 -16.01
N HIS A 366 40.07 -12.41 -16.26
CA HIS A 366 39.36 -11.21 -16.70
C HIS A 366 39.37 -10.11 -15.64
N ALA A 367 39.16 -10.43 -14.36
CA ALA A 367 39.22 -9.45 -13.28
C ALA A 367 40.62 -8.82 -13.15
N HIS A 368 41.68 -9.63 -13.29
CA HIS A 368 43.06 -9.15 -13.28
C HIS A 368 43.34 -8.16 -14.42
N GLN A 369 42.86 -8.46 -15.63
CA GLN A 369 43.02 -7.59 -16.80
C GLN A 369 42.25 -6.27 -16.66
N LEU A 370 41.08 -6.28 -16.01
CA LEU A 370 40.16 -5.14 -15.97
C LEU A 370 40.43 -4.15 -14.83
N CYS A 371 40.87 -4.61 -13.66
CA CYS A 371 41.06 -3.76 -12.49
C CYS A 371 42.36 -4.04 -11.71
N GLU A 372 43.34 -4.68 -12.33
CA GLU A 372 44.67 -4.96 -11.76
C GLU A 372 44.65 -5.77 -10.44
N ILE A 373 43.55 -6.44 -10.15
CA ILE A 373 43.41 -7.29 -8.97
C ILE A 373 44.22 -8.55 -9.18
N SER A 374 45.13 -8.85 -8.25
CA SER A 374 45.88 -10.10 -8.29
C SER A 374 44.94 -11.29 -8.04
N SER A 375 45.19 -12.45 -8.68
CA SER A 375 44.41 -13.67 -8.43
C SER A 375 44.35 -14.05 -6.93
N ASN A 376 45.31 -13.59 -6.13
CA ASN A 376 45.39 -13.78 -4.69
C ASN A 376 44.38 -12.94 -3.89
N GLN A 377 43.54 -12.14 -4.54
CA GLN A 377 42.52 -11.30 -3.89
C GLN A 377 41.07 -11.78 -4.17
N ILE A 378 40.90 -12.86 -4.94
CA ILE A 378 39.59 -13.48 -5.24
C ILE A 378 39.55 -14.87 -4.62
N TYR A 379 38.76 -15.01 -3.55
CA TYR A 379 38.67 -16.20 -2.73
C TYR A 379 37.42 -17.02 -3.01
N THR A 380 37.56 -18.34 -2.89
CA THR A 380 36.47 -19.31 -2.93
C THR A 380 36.69 -20.29 -1.79
N TYR A 381 35.64 -20.71 -1.08
CA TYR A 381 35.80 -21.68 0.00
C TYR A 381 35.99 -23.10 -0.55
N ARG A 382 37.17 -23.67 -0.32
CA ARG A 382 37.54 -25.04 -0.72
C ARG A 382 38.02 -25.82 0.51
N PRO A 383 37.12 -26.56 1.19
CA PRO A 383 37.53 -27.40 2.31
C PRO A 383 38.42 -28.55 1.80
N ASN A 384 39.39 -28.98 2.61
CA ASN A 384 40.12 -30.21 2.32
C ASN A 384 39.21 -31.44 2.46
N GLU A 385 39.62 -32.58 1.91
CA GLU A 385 38.82 -33.80 1.85
C GLU A 385 38.30 -34.24 3.23
N LYS A 386 39.14 -34.20 4.27
CA LYS A 386 38.74 -34.56 5.65
C LYS A 386 37.66 -33.64 6.22
N VAL A 387 37.73 -32.34 5.91
CA VAL A 387 36.71 -31.37 6.34
C VAL A 387 35.43 -31.58 5.53
N LEU A 388 35.54 -31.80 4.23
CA LEU A 388 34.41 -32.05 3.33
C LEU A 388 33.66 -33.34 3.68
N GLU A 389 34.37 -34.42 4.05
CA GLU A 389 33.78 -35.66 4.57
C GLU A 389 32.92 -35.43 5.81
N LYS A 390 33.26 -34.43 6.63
CA LYS A 390 32.55 -34.11 7.87
C LYS A 390 31.36 -33.18 7.66
N ILE A 391 31.53 -32.12 6.86
CA ILE A 391 30.50 -31.09 6.66
C ILE A 391 29.59 -31.37 5.47
N LEU A 392 30.02 -32.24 4.56
CA LEU A 392 29.33 -32.60 3.33
C LEU A 392 29.10 -31.37 2.41
N ASP A 393 28.50 -31.62 1.24
CA ASP A 393 28.22 -30.55 0.27
C ASP A 393 27.24 -29.50 0.83
N GLY A 394 26.28 -29.93 1.67
CA GLY A 394 25.34 -29.04 2.36
C GLY A 394 26.02 -28.10 3.37
N GLY A 395 27.00 -28.60 4.13
CA GLY A 395 27.75 -27.78 5.07
C GLY A 395 28.69 -26.82 4.37
N LYS A 396 29.31 -27.24 3.26
CA LYS A 396 30.06 -26.32 2.38
C LYS A 396 29.16 -25.18 1.89
N ALA A 397 27.95 -25.49 1.40
CA ALA A 397 26.98 -24.51 0.95
C ALA A 397 26.59 -23.51 2.06
N ILE A 398 26.40 -23.97 3.30
CA ILE A 398 26.14 -23.08 4.45
C ILE A 398 27.35 -22.19 4.75
N VAL A 399 28.57 -22.72 4.69
CA VAL A 399 29.78 -21.90 4.89
C VAL A 399 29.90 -20.83 3.82
N ASP A 400 29.62 -21.15 2.55
CA ASP A 400 29.57 -20.18 1.45
C ASP A 400 28.52 -19.08 1.72
N GLN A 401 27.30 -19.46 2.15
CA GLN A 401 26.25 -18.49 2.50
C GLN A 401 26.65 -17.60 3.67
N TRP A 402 27.27 -18.18 4.70
CA TRP A 402 27.72 -17.46 5.88
C TRP A 402 28.79 -16.42 5.53
N ILE A 403 29.77 -16.79 4.72
CA ILE A 403 30.83 -15.86 4.28
C ILE A 403 30.22 -14.75 3.42
N CYS A 404 29.33 -15.06 2.47
CA CYS A 404 28.67 -14.04 1.66
C CYS A 404 27.78 -13.09 2.50
N ALA A 405 27.03 -13.62 3.46
CA ALA A 405 26.15 -12.83 4.31
C ALA A 405 26.93 -11.79 5.13
N HIS A 406 28.19 -12.06 5.45
CA HIS A 406 29.03 -11.17 6.24
C HIS A 406 29.88 -10.18 5.42
N ALA A 407 29.75 -10.15 4.09
CA ALA A 407 30.47 -9.19 3.25
C ALA A 407 30.01 -7.73 3.49
N ARG A 408 30.85 -6.74 3.16
CA ARG A 408 30.42 -5.32 3.12
C ARG A 408 29.24 -5.16 2.17
N TYR A 409 29.33 -5.80 1.01
CA TYR A 409 28.36 -5.69 -0.08
C TYR A 409 28.13 -7.07 -0.68
N PHE A 410 26.87 -7.43 -0.91
CA PHE A 410 26.50 -8.71 -1.50
C PHE A 410 25.82 -8.52 -2.85
N ILE A 411 26.16 -9.38 -3.81
CA ILE A 411 25.55 -9.46 -5.15
C ILE A 411 25.28 -10.92 -5.50
N GLY A 412 24.04 -11.24 -5.85
CA GLY A 412 23.63 -12.61 -6.15
C GLY A 412 23.16 -12.83 -7.59
N SER A 413 23.06 -14.09 -7.99
CA SER A 413 22.45 -14.47 -9.27
C SER A 413 20.93 -14.31 -9.23
N TYR A 414 20.35 -13.90 -10.37
CA TYR A 414 18.92 -13.67 -10.56
C TYR A 414 18.07 -14.90 -10.20
N GLU A 415 17.00 -14.70 -9.43
CA GLU A 415 16.02 -15.72 -9.00
C GLU A 415 16.61 -17.01 -8.40
N SER A 416 17.78 -16.92 -7.76
CA SER A 416 18.37 -18.08 -7.09
C SER A 416 17.98 -18.14 -5.61
N THR A 417 17.39 -19.26 -5.20
CA THR A 417 17.08 -19.54 -3.79
C THR A 417 18.30 -19.46 -2.87
N PHE A 418 19.50 -19.71 -3.39
CA PHE A 418 20.76 -19.55 -2.65
C PHE A 418 21.09 -18.07 -2.41
N SER A 419 20.89 -17.19 -3.41
CA SER A 419 21.02 -15.74 -3.25
C SER A 419 20.02 -15.21 -2.22
N PHE A 420 18.76 -15.65 -2.30
CA PHE A 420 17.71 -15.23 -1.38
C PHE A 420 18.02 -15.60 0.08
N ARG A 421 18.58 -16.80 0.34
CA ARG A 421 18.96 -17.17 1.72
C ARG A 421 20.07 -16.29 2.30
N ILE A 422 21.00 -15.82 1.46
CA ILE A 422 22.03 -14.87 1.88
C ILE A 422 21.42 -13.51 2.20
N GLN A 423 20.50 -13.02 1.37
CA GLN A 423 19.80 -11.74 1.60
C GLN A 423 19.05 -11.74 2.92
N GLU A 424 18.31 -12.82 3.23
CA GLU A 424 17.64 -12.97 4.51
C GLU A 424 18.61 -13.04 5.69
N ASP A 425 19.76 -13.73 5.56
CA ASP A 425 20.79 -13.74 6.61
C ASP A 425 21.34 -12.33 6.84
N ARG A 426 21.51 -11.53 5.78
CA ARG A 426 21.94 -10.12 5.87
C ARG A 426 20.90 -9.25 6.57
N GLU A 427 19.62 -9.45 6.30
CA GLU A 427 18.55 -8.76 7.02
C GLU A 427 18.54 -9.11 8.51
N ILE A 428 18.69 -10.39 8.85
CA ILE A 428 18.81 -10.86 10.26
C ILE A 428 20.01 -10.21 10.94
N LEU A 429 21.11 -10.03 10.20
CA LEU A 429 22.31 -9.36 10.69
C LEU A 429 22.16 -7.83 10.79
N GLY A 430 21.15 -7.22 10.16
CA GLY A 430 20.90 -5.78 10.23
C GLY A 430 21.71 -4.95 9.22
N PHE A 431 22.02 -5.54 8.06
CA PHE A 431 22.59 -4.80 6.93
C PHE A 431 21.54 -3.87 6.27
N GLU A 432 22.03 -2.85 5.58
CA GLU A 432 21.19 -1.97 4.75
C GLU A 432 20.76 -2.66 3.44
N GLN A 433 19.64 -2.20 2.89
CA GLN A 433 19.01 -2.78 1.70
C GLN A 433 19.89 -2.64 0.46
N ASP A 434 20.54 -1.48 0.29
CA ASP A 434 21.45 -1.15 -0.82
C ASP A 434 22.66 -2.10 -0.89
N SER A 435 23.15 -2.57 0.26
CA SER A 435 24.25 -3.53 0.35
C SER A 435 23.82 -5.00 0.22
N THR A 436 22.51 -5.25 0.18
CA THR A 436 21.93 -6.59 0.35
C THR A 436 21.19 -7.09 -0.88
N PHE A 437 20.29 -6.29 -1.46
CA PHE A 437 19.39 -6.74 -2.53
C PHE A 437 19.94 -6.46 -3.93
N ASN A 438 21.19 -6.88 -4.18
CA ASN A 438 21.83 -6.67 -5.48
C ASN A 438 21.85 -7.95 -6.32
N ARG A 439 21.68 -7.80 -7.63
CA ARG A 439 21.74 -8.89 -8.60
C ARG A 439 22.86 -8.68 -9.61
N LEU A 440 23.49 -9.79 -10.02
CA LEU A 440 24.34 -9.84 -11.19
C LEU A 440 23.47 -9.62 -12.43
N CYS A 441 23.82 -8.64 -13.24
CA CYS A 441 23.15 -8.34 -14.50
C CYS A 441 23.66 -9.26 -15.60
N GLY A 442 22.78 -9.69 -16.51
CA GLY A 442 23.19 -10.42 -17.72
C GLY A 442 23.92 -9.53 -18.72
N ASP A 443 24.60 -10.11 -19.71
CA ASP A 443 25.46 -9.38 -20.66
C ASP A 443 24.74 -8.30 -21.48
N HIS A 444 23.41 -8.41 -21.60
CA HIS A 444 22.56 -7.49 -22.35
C HIS A 444 21.89 -6.43 -21.47
N GLU A 445 22.12 -6.46 -20.15
CA GLU A 445 21.57 -5.54 -19.17
C GLU A 445 22.61 -4.48 -18.79
N ASP A 446 22.22 -3.21 -18.69
CA ASP A 446 23.13 -2.13 -18.33
C ASP A 446 23.30 -2.03 -16.80
N PHE A 447 24.42 -2.51 -16.28
CA PHE A 447 24.74 -2.41 -14.85
C PHE A 447 25.16 -0.99 -14.43
N SER A 448 25.38 -0.06 -15.38
CA SER A 448 25.79 1.32 -15.10
C SER A 448 24.62 2.26 -14.80
N PHE A 449 23.36 1.82 -14.95
CA PHE A 449 22.18 2.61 -14.58
C PHE A 449 21.95 2.69 -13.06
N SER A 450 22.57 1.83 -12.24
CA SER A 450 22.52 1.97 -10.76
C SER A 450 23.43 3.09 -10.21
N LEU A 451 24.18 3.77 -11.08
CA LEU A 451 25.28 4.67 -10.70
C LEU A 451 24.87 6.12 -10.35
N ASN A 452 23.70 6.59 -10.78
CA ASN A 452 23.34 8.01 -10.64
C ASN A 452 22.67 8.39 -9.31
N MET A 453 22.34 7.41 -8.44
CA MET A 453 21.71 7.68 -7.13
C MET A 453 22.73 7.93 -6.00
N GLU A 454 23.99 7.54 -6.14
CA GLU A 454 24.97 7.57 -5.04
C GLU A 454 26.00 8.71 -5.11
N LEU A 455 26.17 9.38 -6.25
CA LEU A 455 27.10 10.50 -6.39
C LEU A 455 26.69 11.76 -5.60
N LEU A 456 25.46 11.81 -5.10
CA LEU A 456 24.94 12.92 -4.28
C LEU A 456 25.26 12.78 -2.78
N SER A 457 25.75 11.64 -2.28
CA SER A 457 25.94 11.40 -0.84
C SER A 457 27.34 11.74 -0.30
N PHE A 458 28.33 12.01 -1.16
CA PHE A 458 29.74 12.09 -0.73
C PHE A 458 30.24 13.51 -0.37
N GLN A 459 29.42 14.56 -0.52
CA GLN A 459 29.87 15.95 -0.32
C GLN A 459 29.74 16.50 1.11
N PHE A 460 29.16 15.76 2.07
CA PHE A 460 28.77 16.33 3.38
C PHE A 460 29.70 16.09 4.58
N THR A 461 30.85 15.41 4.44
CA THR A 461 31.60 14.88 5.61
C THR A 461 32.78 15.72 6.13
N THR A 462 33.01 16.95 5.68
CA THR A 462 34.17 17.76 6.14
C THR A 462 33.84 18.96 7.04
N PHE A 463 32.58 19.14 7.46
CA PHE A 463 32.14 20.35 8.20
C PHE A 463 32.09 20.22 9.74
N ASP A 464 32.42 19.07 10.33
CA ASP A 464 31.99 18.73 11.71
C ASP A 464 32.92 19.10 12.88
N ILE A 465 34.13 19.61 12.64
CA ILE A 465 35.12 19.81 13.73
C ILE A 465 35.07 21.22 14.33
N THR A 466 34.54 22.21 13.61
CA THR A 466 34.51 23.62 14.04
C THR A 466 33.30 23.96 14.91
N ILE A 467 32.18 23.26 14.73
CA ILE A 467 30.91 23.48 15.46
C ILE A 467 31.03 23.03 16.93
N SER A 468 31.80 21.98 17.21
CA SER A 468 31.95 21.41 18.54
C SER A 468 32.66 22.33 19.55
N ILE A 469 33.50 23.26 19.09
CA ILE A 469 34.23 24.20 19.96
C ILE A 469 33.35 25.39 20.35
N VAL A 470 32.44 25.81 19.46
CA VAL A 470 31.53 26.95 19.69
C VAL A 470 30.44 26.59 20.71
N LEU A 471 29.92 25.36 20.63
CA LEU A 471 28.87 24.88 21.54
C LEU A 471 29.33 24.79 23.00
N LEU A 472 30.62 24.53 23.24
CA LEU A 472 31.18 24.40 24.59
C LEU A 472 31.32 25.75 25.32
N ILE A 473 31.49 26.85 24.57
CA ILE A 473 31.56 28.22 25.10
C ILE A 473 30.16 28.72 25.46
N ILE A 474 29.15 28.39 24.66
CA ILE A 474 27.75 28.77 24.89
C ILE A 474 27.19 28.09 26.14
N ALA A 475 27.54 26.81 26.36
CA ALA A 475 27.12 26.07 27.54
C ALA A 475 27.62 26.70 28.86
N LEU A 476 28.82 27.28 28.88
CA LEU A 476 29.37 27.94 30.07
C LEU A 476 28.67 29.27 30.40
N ILE A 477 28.14 29.96 29.40
CA ILE A 477 27.40 31.23 29.57
C ILE A 477 25.98 30.97 30.11
N ALA A 478 25.35 29.88 29.66
CA ALA A 478 23.99 29.50 30.10
C ALA A 478 23.94 29.13 31.60
N VAL A 479 24.98 28.47 32.12
CA VAL A 479 25.08 28.10 33.55
C VAL A 479 25.19 29.34 34.45
N TYR A 480 25.79 30.43 33.96
CA TYR A 480 25.93 31.67 34.71
C TYR A 480 24.58 32.41 34.89
N TRP A 481 23.65 32.28 33.94
CA TRP A 481 22.38 33.00 33.97
C TRP A 481 21.26 32.29 34.75
N PHE A 482 21.38 30.98 34.97
CA PHE A 482 20.34 30.18 35.63
C PHE A 482 20.31 30.27 37.17
N GLN A 483 21.15 31.11 37.79
CA GLN A 483 21.21 31.29 39.25
C GLN A 483 20.32 32.42 39.81
N ARG A 484 19.33 32.92 39.07
CA ARG A 484 18.37 33.91 39.61
C ARG A 484 16.93 33.65 39.17
N GLU A 485 16.18 33.02 40.05
CA GLU A 485 14.71 33.01 40.13
C GLU A 485 14.25 34.13 41.12
N PRO A 486 12.98 34.62 41.15
CA PRO A 486 11.85 33.78 41.57
C PRO A 486 10.43 34.11 41.04
N SER A 487 9.51 33.25 41.52
CA SER A 487 8.09 32.94 41.28
C SER A 487 6.99 33.95 41.66
N SER A 488 5.76 33.73 41.14
CA SER A 488 4.46 33.59 41.89
C SER A 488 3.26 33.59 40.91
N SER A 489 2.46 32.52 40.79
CA SER A 489 1.20 32.16 41.51
C SER A 489 -0.11 32.61 40.83
N LYS A 490 -0.91 31.61 40.42
CA LYS A 490 -2.30 31.67 39.95
C LYS A 490 -3.30 31.76 41.10
N SER A 491 -4.36 32.57 40.95
CA SER A 491 -5.78 32.18 41.15
C SER A 491 -6.66 33.43 41.07
N ASP A 492 -7.63 33.50 40.14
CA ASP A 492 -8.94 34.20 40.37
C ASP A 492 -9.95 34.20 39.18
N ASP A 493 -9.64 33.66 37.99
CA ASP A 493 -10.49 33.90 36.80
C ASP A 493 -11.70 32.96 36.55
N ILE A 494 -12.16 32.19 37.53
CA ILE A 494 -13.29 31.25 37.32
C ILE A 494 -14.67 31.93 37.39
N LYS A 495 -14.76 33.23 37.74
CA LYS A 495 -16.06 33.91 37.91
C LYS A 495 -16.44 34.88 36.79
N GLN A 496 -15.58 35.11 35.79
CA GLN A 496 -15.81 36.14 34.77
C GLN A 496 -16.41 35.61 33.45
N THR A 497 -16.32 34.30 33.19
CA THR A 497 -16.68 33.70 31.89
C THR A 497 -18.20 33.59 31.62
N ILE A 498 -19.05 33.65 32.65
CA ILE A 498 -20.50 33.35 32.48
C ILE A 498 -21.32 34.56 31.97
N ARG A 499 -20.74 35.75 31.78
CA ARG A 499 -21.52 36.98 31.47
C ARG A 499 -21.53 37.48 30.03
N ASN A 500 -20.71 36.98 29.10
CA ASN A 500 -20.44 37.67 27.84
C ASN A 500 -20.84 36.95 26.54
N PHE A 501 -21.91 36.14 26.51
CA PHE A 501 -22.45 35.64 25.24
C PHE A 501 -23.67 36.45 24.77
N ARG A 502 -23.37 37.57 24.10
CA ARG A 502 -24.23 38.24 23.11
C ARG A 502 -23.43 38.28 21.80
N ILE A 503 -23.94 37.62 20.76
CA ILE A 503 -23.30 37.58 19.43
C ILE A 503 -23.71 38.83 18.66
N ASP A 504 -22.76 39.73 18.39
CA ASP A 504 -22.94 40.84 17.45
C ASP A 504 -22.22 40.54 16.13
N ASN A 505 -22.88 40.94 15.04
CA ASN A 505 -22.47 40.82 13.65
C ASN A 505 -21.16 41.56 13.33
N VAL A 506 -20.23 40.90 12.62
CA VAL A 506 -19.14 41.55 11.87
C VAL A 506 -19.05 40.82 10.52
N GLY A 507 -19.24 41.40 9.34
CA GLY A 507 -18.88 42.75 8.91
C GLY A 507 -17.51 42.75 8.20
N VAL A 508 -17.31 41.90 7.19
CA VAL A 508 -16.02 41.81 6.48
C VAL A 508 -15.78 43.04 5.60
N LYS A 509 -14.85 43.91 6.03
CA LYS A 509 -14.04 44.74 5.14
C LYS A 509 -12.63 44.16 5.10
N GLY A 510 -12.11 43.96 3.89
CA GLY A 510 -10.80 43.36 3.66
C GLY A 510 -9.66 44.23 4.16
N THR A 511 -8.67 43.57 4.76
CA THR A 511 -7.20 43.71 4.66
C THR A 511 -6.60 42.97 5.85
N GLY A 512 -5.74 41.98 5.61
CA GLY A 512 -4.90 41.34 6.63
C GLY A 512 -5.44 40.00 7.15
N ALA A 513 -4.79 38.91 6.74
CA ALA A 513 -4.76 37.67 7.51
C ALA A 513 -4.06 37.97 8.84
N SER A 514 -4.83 38.09 9.92
CA SER A 514 -4.40 37.91 11.31
C SER A 514 -5.58 38.18 12.23
N GLN A 515 -5.87 37.17 13.08
CA GLN A 515 -6.78 37.13 14.24
C GLN A 515 -7.97 36.15 14.14
N GLU A 516 -7.66 34.89 13.87
CA GLU A 516 -8.22 33.79 14.67
C GLU A 516 -7.03 33.13 15.37
N GLY A 517 -7.12 32.89 16.68
CA GLY A 517 -5.97 32.52 17.52
C GLY A 517 -5.23 31.26 17.05
N SER A 518 -3.92 31.20 17.31
CA SER A 518 -3.01 30.07 17.08
C SER A 518 -3.67 28.70 17.29
N PHE A 519 -3.51 27.78 16.34
CA PHE A 519 -4.09 26.44 16.48
C PHE A 519 -3.43 25.67 17.63
N VAL A 520 -2.15 25.95 17.91
CA VAL A 520 -1.42 25.41 19.06
C VAL A 520 -2.01 25.93 20.37
N ASP A 521 -2.34 27.22 20.44
CA ASP A 521 -3.00 27.76 21.64
C ASP A 521 -4.37 27.12 21.85
N ARG A 522 -5.16 26.90 20.78
CA ARG A 522 -6.44 26.16 20.87
C ARG A 522 -6.24 24.74 21.38
N MET A 523 -5.19 24.04 20.92
CA MET A 523 -4.85 22.70 21.43
C MET A 523 -4.46 22.72 22.91
N ILE A 524 -3.69 23.72 23.35
CA ILE A 524 -3.33 23.90 24.77
C ILE A 524 -4.58 24.14 25.62
N HIS A 525 -5.47 25.04 25.19
CA HIS A 525 -6.71 25.36 25.93
C HIS A 525 -7.65 24.15 26.04
N SER A 526 -7.78 23.38 24.97
CA SER A 526 -8.64 22.19 24.89
C SER A 526 -7.95 20.89 25.34
N ASN A 527 -6.71 20.99 25.86
CA ASN A 527 -5.87 19.85 26.27
C ASN A 527 -5.76 18.73 25.21
N LYS A 528 -5.71 19.12 23.92
CA LYS A 528 -5.51 18.20 22.79
C LYS A 528 -4.02 17.93 22.61
N LYS A 529 -3.66 16.66 22.53
CA LYS A 529 -2.27 16.19 22.44
C LYS A 529 -1.86 15.83 21.01
N MET A 530 -2.83 15.50 20.17
CA MET A 530 -2.61 15.15 18.78
C MET A 530 -3.29 16.16 17.85
N VAL A 531 -2.66 16.47 16.72
CA VAL A 531 -3.28 17.17 15.59
C VAL A 531 -3.19 16.29 14.35
N VAL A 532 -4.27 16.22 13.59
CA VAL A 532 -4.36 15.48 12.34
C VAL A 532 -4.69 16.46 11.21
N PHE A 533 -3.72 16.68 10.33
CA PHE A 533 -3.89 17.48 9.12
C PHE A 533 -4.33 16.60 7.97
N TYR A 534 -5.20 17.11 7.11
CA TYR A 534 -5.62 16.43 5.89
C TYR A 534 -5.38 17.29 4.65
N GLY A 535 -4.69 16.72 3.65
CA GLY A 535 -4.64 17.27 2.30
C GLY A 535 -5.60 16.47 1.42
N SER A 536 -6.75 17.05 1.08
CA SER A 536 -7.84 16.32 0.41
C SER A 536 -8.53 17.13 -0.67
N GLN A 537 -8.72 16.52 -1.85
CA GLN A 537 -9.52 17.12 -2.94
C GLN A 537 -10.98 16.64 -2.91
N THR A 538 -11.19 15.37 -2.58
CA THR A 538 -12.47 14.65 -2.68
C THR A 538 -12.92 14.04 -1.35
N GLY A 539 -12.34 14.46 -0.22
CA GLY A 539 -12.81 14.10 1.12
C GLY A 539 -12.21 12.83 1.74
N THR A 540 -11.55 11.95 0.99
CA THR A 540 -11.02 10.66 1.53
C THR A 540 -10.02 10.87 2.66
N ALA A 541 -9.02 11.74 2.45
CA ALA A 541 -8.02 12.05 3.49
C ALA A 541 -8.63 12.80 4.69
N GLU A 542 -9.68 13.61 4.47
CA GLU A 542 -10.42 14.27 5.54
C GLU A 542 -11.18 13.24 6.41
N ASP A 543 -11.85 12.27 5.80
CA ASP A 543 -12.52 11.16 6.50
C ASP A 543 -11.52 10.36 7.36
N PHE A 544 -10.38 9.98 6.77
CA PHE A 544 -9.32 9.27 7.48
C PHE A 544 -8.79 10.06 8.68
N ALA A 545 -8.59 11.37 8.53
CA ALA A 545 -8.17 12.24 9.62
C ALA A 545 -9.22 12.30 10.75
N GLN A 546 -10.50 12.42 10.40
CA GLN A 546 -11.61 12.41 11.36
C GLN A 546 -11.71 11.08 12.11
N ARG A 547 -11.52 9.96 11.41
CA ARG A 547 -11.55 8.62 12.00
C ARG A 547 -10.43 8.41 13.01
N ILE A 548 -9.20 8.82 12.70
CA ILE A 548 -8.08 8.74 13.64
C ILE A 548 -8.34 9.64 14.86
N ALA A 549 -8.87 10.85 14.66
CA ALA A 549 -9.22 11.71 15.77
C ALA A 549 -10.32 11.12 16.67
N LYS A 550 -11.30 10.42 16.11
CA LYS A 550 -12.32 9.67 16.88
C LYS A 550 -11.70 8.50 17.65
N GLN A 551 -10.77 7.77 17.02
CA GLN A 551 -10.06 6.65 17.65
C GLN A 551 -9.16 7.11 18.81
N ALA A 552 -8.55 8.30 18.71
CA ALA A 552 -7.69 8.88 19.74
C ALA A 552 -8.31 8.84 21.14
N LYS A 553 -9.62 9.15 21.24
CA LYS A 553 -10.37 9.14 22.51
C LYS A 553 -10.35 7.76 23.19
N ARG A 554 -10.33 6.67 22.42
CA ARG A 554 -10.24 5.29 22.94
C ARG A 554 -8.88 4.99 23.55
N TYR A 555 -7.84 5.68 23.13
CA TYR A 555 -6.47 5.54 23.64
C TYR A 555 -6.13 6.60 24.69
N GLY A 556 -7.15 7.29 25.24
CA GLY A 556 -6.97 8.26 26.31
C GLY A 556 -6.35 9.59 25.90
N ILE A 557 -6.24 9.86 24.58
CA ILE A 557 -5.74 11.14 24.06
C ILE A 557 -6.81 11.87 23.26
N SER A 558 -6.77 13.20 23.26
CA SER A 558 -7.67 14.03 22.45
C SER A 558 -6.94 14.60 21.25
N ALA A 559 -7.62 14.62 20.10
CA ALA A 559 -7.06 15.04 18.83
C ALA A 559 -7.84 16.21 18.22
N ALA A 560 -7.12 17.15 17.60
CA ALA A 560 -7.68 18.15 16.71
C ALA A 560 -7.58 17.67 15.26
N VAL A 561 -8.59 17.97 14.44
CA VAL A 561 -8.54 17.78 12.99
C VAL A 561 -8.51 19.16 12.36
N CYS A 562 -7.51 19.42 11.53
CA CYS A 562 -7.24 20.76 10.99
C CYS A 562 -7.02 20.71 9.48
N ASP A 563 -7.60 21.69 8.78
CA ASP A 563 -7.25 21.98 7.41
C ASP A 563 -5.90 22.72 7.39
N PRO A 564 -4.88 22.22 6.68
CA PRO A 564 -3.60 22.91 6.57
C PRO A 564 -3.71 24.31 5.95
N GLU A 565 -4.69 24.59 5.08
CA GLU A 565 -4.92 25.92 4.49
C GLU A 565 -5.37 26.96 5.54
N GLU A 566 -6.02 26.50 6.61
CA GLU A 566 -6.58 27.37 7.66
C GLU A 566 -5.65 27.50 8.88
N CYS A 567 -4.44 26.95 8.81
CA CYS A 567 -3.47 26.95 9.91
C CYS A 567 -2.17 27.62 9.48
N ASP A 568 -1.61 28.46 10.35
CA ASP A 568 -0.26 28.99 10.15
C ASP A 568 0.77 27.90 10.47
N MET A 569 1.39 27.35 9.42
CA MET A 569 2.33 26.24 9.54
C MET A 569 3.65 26.61 10.22
N GLU A 570 3.98 27.89 10.36
CA GLU A 570 5.12 28.34 11.17
C GLU A 570 4.96 27.94 12.65
N GLU A 571 3.71 27.75 13.11
CA GLU A 571 3.43 27.34 14.49
C GLU A 571 3.68 25.84 14.76
N LEU A 572 3.96 25.02 13.74
CA LEU A 572 4.24 23.58 13.93
C LEU A 572 5.34 23.33 14.97
N LYS A 573 6.36 24.20 15.01
CA LYS A 573 7.44 24.11 16.01
C LYS A 573 6.94 24.32 17.45
N ARG A 574 5.88 25.12 17.63
CA ARG A 574 5.29 25.38 18.96
C ARG A 574 4.57 24.16 19.52
N LEU A 575 4.25 23.15 18.71
CA LEU A 575 3.61 21.92 19.19
C LEU A 575 4.44 21.19 20.25
N ILE A 576 5.77 21.36 20.24
CA ILE A 576 6.69 20.76 21.22
C ILE A 576 6.41 21.25 22.66
N ALA A 577 5.73 22.40 22.82
CA ALA A 577 5.30 22.88 24.13
C ALA A 577 4.20 22.01 24.77
N ILE A 578 3.53 21.15 24.00
CA ILE A 578 2.49 20.24 24.46
C ILE A 578 3.12 18.91 24.83
N ASP A 579 3.02 18.50 26.11
CA ASP A 579 3.50 17.17 26.52
C ASP A 579 2.81 16.05 25.72
N LYS A 580 3.61 15.09 25.23
CA LYS A 580 3.22 13.99 24.33
C LYS A 580 2.58 14.45 23.01
N HIS A 581 3.06 15.56 22.43
CA HIS A 581 2.59 16.09 21.15
C HIS A 581 2.74 15.07 20.01
N LEU A 582 1.81 15.09 19.06
CA LEU A 582 1.89 14.30 17.83
C LEU A 582 1.20 15.04 16.68
N ALA A 583 1.91 15.22 15.58
CA ALA A 583 1.33 15.71 14.32
C ALA A 583 1.19 14.57 13.31
N LEU A 584 -0.04 14.30 12.86
CA LEU A 584 -0.32 13.33 11.81
C LEU A 584 -0.73 14.05 10.52
N PHE A 585 -0.20 13.60 9.38
CA PHE A 585 -0.56 14.14 8.07
C PHE A 585 -1.20 13.04 7.20
N CYS A 586 -2.47 13.19 6.84
CA CYS A 586 -3.16 12.37 5.85
C CYS A 586 -3.18 13.13 4.52
N LEU A 587 -2.32 12.77 3.57
CA LEU A 587 -2.06 13.60 2.38
C LEU A 587 -2.36 12.85 1.09
N ALA A 588 -3.36 13.30 0.34
CA ALA A 588 -3.59 12.83 -1.02
C ALA A 588 -2.66 13.51 -2.03
N THR A 589 -2.25 12.77 -3.05
CA THR A 589 -1.52 13.26 -4.22
C THR A 589 -2.49 13.46 -5.39
N TYR A 590 -2.38 14.57 -6.11
CA TYR A 590 -3.24 14.90 -7.25
C TYR A 590 -2.43 15.31 -8.48
N GLY A 591 -3.06 15.32 -9.67
CA GLY A 591 -2.41 15.75 -10.91
C GLY A 591 -1.15 14.94 -11.22
N GLU A 592 -0.05 15.64 -11.56
CA GLU A 592 1.24 15.04 -11.91
C GLU A 592 2.17 14.94 -10.67
N GLY A 593 1.63 14.48 -9.54
CA GLY A 593 2.38 14.38 -8.29
C GLY A 593 2.33 15.62 -7.40
N ASP A 594 1.37 16.52 -7.67
CA ASP A 594 1.14 17.77 -6.96
C ASP A 594 0.35 17.55 -5.64
N PRO A 595 0.50 18.44 -4.65
CA PRO A 595 -0.37 18.44 -3.47
C PRO A 595 -1.82 18.76 -3.84
N THR A 596 -2.72 18.44 -2.94
CA THR A 596 -4.12 18.90 -3.01
C THR A 596 -4.19 20.41 -2.82
N ASP A 597 -5.24 21.05 -3.35
CA ASP A 597 -5.33 22.52 -3.36
C ASP A 597 -5.22 23.11 -1.94
N ASN A 598 -5.83 22.46 -0.93
CA ASN A 598 -5.79 22.89 0.47
C ASN A 598 -4.44 22.63 1.17
N ALA A 599 -3.57 21.80 0.60
CA ALA A 599 -2.23 21.51 1.13
C ALA A 599 -1.11 22.24 0.35
N GLN A 600 -1.45 23.03 -0.68
CA GLN A 600 -0.47 23.69 -1.54
C GLN A 600 0.45 24.64 -0.76
N GLU A 601 -0.10 25.53 0.06
CA GLU A 601 0.69 26.49 0.84
C GLU A 601 1.62 25.79 1.83
N PHE A 602 1.14 24.74 2.51
CA PHE A 602 1.95 23.91 3.40
C PHE A 602 3.08 23.20 2.64
N TYR A 603 2.78 22.64 1.47
CA TYR A 603 3.75 21.95 0.64
C TYR A 603 4.87 22.88 0.15
N GLU A 604 4.52 24.10 -0.27
CA GLU A 604 5.50 25.13 -0.65
C GLU A 604 6.32 25.60 0.54
N TRP A 605 5.67 25.85 1.67
CA TRP A 605 6.32 26.24 2.92
C TRP A 605 7.38 25.22 3.36
N LEU A 606 7.05 23.93 3.29
CA LEU A 606 7.93 22.84 3.71
C LEU A 606 9.18 22.71 2.81
N ARG A 607 9.10 23.14 1.54
CA ARG A 607 10.22 23.13 0.58
C ARG A 607 11.19 24.30 0.77
N GLY A 608 10.91 25.25 1.66
CA GLY A 608 11.84 26.32 2.01
C GLY A 608 13.10 25.82 2.74
N ASP A 609 14.22 26.55 2.61
CA ASP A 609 15.54 26.13 3.11
C ASP A 609 15.80 26.47 4.60
N GLU A 610 15.02 27.38 5.21
CA GLU A 610 15.27 27.90 6.56
C GLU A 610 14.23 27.43 7.58
N ARG A 611 13.98 26.12 7.71
CA ARG A 611 13.00 25.58 8.66
C ARG A 611 13.67 24.66 9.67
N ASP A 612 13.12 24.61 10.88
CA ASP A 612 13.62 23.77 11.97
C ASP A 612 12.43 23.17 12.73
N LEU A 613 12.29 21.85 12.62
CA LEU A 613 11.26 21.02 13.23
C LEU A 613 11.89 19.97 14.17
N THR A 614 13.07 20.26 14.72
CA THR A 614 13.75 19.41 15.71
C THR A 614 12.79 19.01 16.84
N ASP A 615 12.76 17.71 17.17
CA ASP A 615 11.90 17.11 18.20
C ASP A 615 10.38 17.15 17.93
N LEU A 616 9.94 17.56 16.73
CA LEU A 616 8.54 17.40 16.33
C LEU A 616 8.22 15.92 16.11
N HIS A 617 7.38 15.34 16.96
CA HIS A 617 6.89 13.97 16.75
C HIS A 617 5.82 13.94 15.67
N TYR A 618 6.03 13.16 14.61
CA TYR A 618 5.11 13.11 13.49
C TYR A 618 4.89 11.72 12.90
N ALA A 619 3.82 11.59 12.12
CA ALA A 619 3.54 10.44 11.25
C ALA A 619 2.85 10.92 9.97
N VAL A 620 2.97 10.14 8.89
CA VAL A 620 2.36 10.47 7.59
C VAL A 620 1.67 9.24 7.01
N PHE A 621 0.45 9.43 6.51
CA PHE A 621 -0.26 8.49 5.67
C PHE A 621 -0.53 9.14 4.32
N GLY A 622 0.12 8.65 3.27
CA GLY A 622 -0.10 9.09 1.91
C GLY A 622 -1.27 8.35 1.26
N LEU A 623 -2.10 9.08 0.51
CA LEU A 623 -3.11 8.52 -0.38
C LEU A 623 -2.67 8.73 -1.83
N GLY A 624 -2.52 7.65 -2.58
CA GLY A 624 -2.12 7.67 -3.98
C GLY A 624 -2.77 6.53 -4.76
N ASN A 625 -2.41 6.42 -6.03
CA ASN A 625 -2.91 5.37 -6.91
C ASN A 625 -1.76 4.91 -7.83
N LYS A 626 -1.47 3.60 -7.87
CA LYS A 626 -0.34 3.05 -8.65
C LYS A 626 -0.48 3.16 -10.17
N THR A 627 -1.67 3.49 -10.67
CA THR A 627 -1.87 3.76 -12.11
C THR A 627 -1.25 5.08 -12.56
N TYR A 628 -1.00 6.01 -11.63
CA TYR A 628 -0.32 7.28 -11.89
C TYR A 628 1.20 7.13 -11.74
N GLU A 629 1.96 7.87 -12.55
CA GLU A 629 3.43 7.86 -12.52
C GLU A 629 3.97 8.28 -11.13
N HIS A 630 3.36 9.30 -10.54
CA HIS A 630 3.79 9.90 -9.28
C HIS A 630 3.07 9.33 -8.06
N TYR A 631 3.10 7.99 -7.91
CA TYR A 631 2.46 7.29 -6.79
C TYR A 631 2.89 7.84 -5.41
N ASN A 632 1.94 8.40 -4.66
CA ASN A 632 2.13 8.93 -3.30
C ASN A 632 3.22 10.03 -3.18
N ALA A 633 3.48 10.79 -4.24
CA ALA A 633 4.59 11.75 -4.29
C ALA A 633 4.56 12.77 -3.14
N VAL A 634 3.38 13.29 -2.79
CA VAL A 634 3.22 14.32 -1.75
C VAL A 634 3.49 13.74 -0.37
N GLY A 635 2.89 12.58 -0.04
CA GLY A 635 3.12 11.90 1.25
C GLY A 635 4.59 11.52 1.44
N LYS A 636 5.24 11.00 0.39
CA LYS A 636 6.67 10.68 0.39
C LYS A 636 7.54 11.92 0.61
N LEU A 637 7.23 13.03 -0.06
CA LEU A 637 7.99 14.27 0.09
C LEU A 637 7.83 14.86 1.49
N VAL A 638 6.61 14.94 2.01
CA VAL A 638 6.36 15.51 3.34
C VAL A 638 7.04 14.68 4.42
N ASP A 639 6.92 13.35 4.38
CA ASP A 639 7.59 12.48 5.33
C ASP A 639 9.11 12.62 5.30
N LYS A 640 9.70 12.65 4.10
CA LYS A 640 11.14 12.85 3.91
C LYS A 640 11.58 14.22 4.42
N ARG A 641 10.85 15.28 4.07
CA ARG A 641 11.25 16.66 4.37
C ARG A 641 11.10 16.99 5.84
N ILE A 642 10.07 16.52 6.54
CA ILE A 642 9.96 16.71 8.00
C ILE A 642 11.12 16.02 8.72
N ALA A 643 11.55 14.83 8.28
CA ALA A 643 12.73 14.15 8.82
C ALA A 643 14.02 14.97 8.60
N GLU A 644 14.23 15.51 7.39
CA GLU A 644 15.39 16.38 7.08
C GLU A 644 15.43 17.64 7.95
N LEU A 645 14.27 18.17 8.34
CA LEU A 645 14.13 19.34 9.20
C LEU A 645 14.25 19.02 10.70
N GLY A 646 14.56 17.77 11.08
CA GLY A 646 14.80 17.36 12.47
C GLY A 646 13.61 16.67 13.18
N GLY A 647 12.51 16.45 12.47
CA GLY A 647 11.33 15.77 13.03
C GLY A 647 11.58 14.29 13.36
N VAL A 648 10.90 13.79 14.38
CA VAL A 648 11.00 12.40 14.86
C VAL A 648 9.79 11.59 14.40
N ARG A 649 10.02 10.69 13.44
CA ARG A 649 9.00 9.78 12.92
C ARG A 649 8.53 8.78 14.00
N VAL A 650 7.23 8.75 14.28
CA VAL A 650 6.60 7.85 15.28
C VAL A 650 6.12 6.53 14.66
N CYS A 651 5.71 6.55 13.40
CA CYS A 651 5.28 5.38 12.65
C CYS A 651 5.79 5.50 11.21
N GLU A 652 6.10 4.37 10.58
CA GLU A 652 6.51 4.34 9.17
C GLU A 652 5.47 4.99 8.26
N LEU A 653 5.93 5.56 7.14
CA LEU A 653 5.08 6.20 6.14
C LEU A 653 4.07 5.18 5.59
N GLY A 654 2.77 5.48 5.72
CA GLY A 654 1.73 4.72 5.05
C GLY A 654 1.62 5.10 3.58
N LEU A 655 1.46 4.10 2.70
CA LEU A 655 1.31 4.28 1.26
C LEU A 655 0.01 3.61 0.80
N GLY A 656 -1.11 4.34 0.89
CA GLY A 656 -2.40 3.84 0.42
C GLY A 656 -2.52 3.85 -1.10
N ASP A 657 -3.13 2.80 -1.66
CA ASP A 657 -3.32 2.59 -3.09
C ASP A 657 -4.81 2.48 -3.48
N ASP A 658 -5.30 3.52 -4.17
CA ASP A 658 -6.68 3.60 -4.64
C ASP A 658 -6.97 2.75 -5.89
N ASP A 659 -5.95 2.16 -6.55
CA ASP A 659 -6.19 1.13 -7.59
C ASP A 659 -6.61 -0.21 -6.98
N GLY A 660 -6.16 -0.47 -5.75
CA GLY A 660 -6.51 -1.64 -4.95
C GLY A 660 -7.65 -1.33 -3.98
N ASN A 661 -7.30 -1.25 -2.68
CA ASN A 661 -8.24 -0.88 -1.64
C ASN A 661 -7.55 0.00 -0.59
N VAL A 662 -7.58 1.32 -0.82
CA VAL A 662 -6.98 2.32 0.07
C VAL A 662 -7.52 2.24 1.52
N GLU A 663 -8.75 1.76 1.70
CA GLU A 663 -9.37 1.55 3.01
C GLU A 663 -8.65 0.44 3.79
N ASP A 664 -8.31 -0.68 3.14
CA ASP A 664 -7.57 -1.78 3.77
C ASP A 664 -6.14 -1.35 4.13
N ASP A 665 -5.46 -0.62 3.23
CA ASP A 665 -4.13 -0.07 3.48
C ASP A 665 -4.13 0.88 4.69
N PHE A 666 -5.14 1.76 4.76
CA PHE A 666 -5.32 2.67 5.89
C PHE A 666 -5.57 1.93 7.21
N MET A 667 -6.39 0.88 7.18
CA MET A 667 -6.69 0.09 8.37
C MET A 667 -5.48 -0.73 8.87
N ALA A 668 -4.72 -1.33 7.95
CA ALA A 668 -3.47 -2.02 8.28
C ALA A 668 -2.46 -1.04 8.92
N TRP A 669 -2.30 0.13 8.31
CA TRP A 669 -1.41 1.16 8.81
C TRP A 669 -1.86 1.73 10.16
N THR A 670 -3.14 2.04 10.34
CA THR A 670 -3.67 2.59 11.61
C THR A 670 -3.49 1.63 12.78
N THR A 671 -3.55 0.31 12.54
CA THR A 671 -3.28 -0.70 13.57
C THR A 671 -1.85 -0.59 14.09
N ILE A 672 -0.87 -0.49 13.18
CA ILE A 672 0.56 -0.33 13.50
C ILE A 672 0.81 1.04 14.13
N PHE A 673 0.20 2.09 13.59
CA PHE A 673 0.28 3.45 14.11
C PHE A 673 -0.15 3.51 15.58
N TRP A 674 -1.31 2.98 15.93
CA TRP A 674 -1.79 3.00 17.31
C TRP A 674 -0.95 2.15 18.24
N GLN A 675 -0.41 1.02 17.78
CA GLN A 675 0.55 0.22 18.57
C GLN A 675 1.82 1.03 18.90
N ASN A 676 2.39 1.72 17.91
CA ASN A 676 3.58 2.56 18.09
C ASN A 676 3.30 3.77 19.00
N VAL A 677 2.16 4.43 18.82
CA VAL A 677 1.73 5.57 19.66
C VAL A 677 1.52 5.13 21.11
N CYS A 678 0.85 4.00 21.35
CA CYS A 678 0.64 3.46 22.70
C CYS A 678 1.97 3.07 23.36
N HIS A 679 2.89 2.45 22.60
CA HIS A 679 4.20 2.07 23.10
C HIS A 679 5.06 3.29 23.45
N LYS A 680 5.09 4.31 22.58
CA LYS A 680 5.93 5.51 22.76
C LYS A 680 5.44 6.41 23.90
N TYR A 681 4.13 6.53 24.08
CA TYR A 681 3.52 7.44 25.07
C TYR A 681 2.96 6.76 26.31
N GLU A 682 3.11 5.43 26.43
CA GLU A 682 2.62 4.61 27.53
C GLU A 682 1.11 4.81 27.79
N LEU A 683 0.31 4.74 26.71
CA LEU A 683 -1.14 4.94 26.77
C LEU A 683 -1.88 3.63 27.07
N VAL A 684 -2.99 3.73 27.79
CA VAL A 684 -3.88 2.60 28.13
C VAL A 684 -5.15 2.69 27.30
N ILE A 685 -5.62 1.54 26.78
CA ILE A 685 -6.84 1.45 25.99
C ILE A 685 -8.05 1.53 26.94
N ASN A 686 -8.89 2.54 26.75
CA ASN A 686 -10.17 2.68 27.44
C ASN A 686 -11.25 1.88 26.69
N THR A 687 -11.76 0.81 27.31
CA THR A 687 -12.81 -0.06 26.75
C THR A 687 -14.20 0.58 26.73
N ASP A 688 -14.41 1.65 27.51
CA ASP A 688 -15.71 2.34 27.62
C ASP A 688 -16.02 3.31 26.46
N GLY A 689 -15.07 3.51 25.52
CA GLY A 689 -15.21 4.43 24.38
C GLY A 689 -15.99 3.88 23.17
N ALA A 690 -16.86 2.90 23.38
CA ALA A 690 -17.61 2.22 22.32
C ALA A 690 -18.80 3.08 21.83
N SER A 691 -18.61 3.72 20.67
CA SER A 691 -19.58 4.56 19.94
C SER A 691 -20.06 5.80 20.70
N MET A 692 -19.30 6.89 20.58
CA MET A 692 -19.79 8.24 20.90
C MET A 692 -20.16 8.96 19.61
N ARG A 693 -21.37 9.53 19.58
CA ARG A 693 -21.82 10.51 18.59
C ARG A 693 -20.87 11.71 18.61
N GLN A 694 -20.43 12.16 17.44
CA GLN A 694 -19.64 13.38 17.29
C GLN A 694 -20.53 14.62 17.31
N TYR A 695 -21.77 14.50 16.86
CA TYR A 695 -22.71 15.62 16.80
C TYR A 695 -23.95 15.36 17.64
N LYS A 696 -24.39 16.40 18.35
CA LYS A 696 -25.64 16.43 19.08
C LYS A 696 -26.73 17.04 18.21
N LEU A 697 -27.86 16.34 18.10
CA LEU A 697 -29.06 16.87 17.48
C LEU A 697 -29.66 18.00 18.31
N VAL A 698 -29.90 19.14 17.65
CA VAL A 698 -30.67 20.27 18.18
C VAL A 698 -31.88 20.47 17.26
N PRO A 699 -33.09 20.04 17.69
CA PRO A 699 -34.31 20.26 16.92
C PRO A 699 -34.74 21.73 17.00
N GLY A 700 -35.50 22.18 15.99
CA GLY A 700 -36.05 23.53 15.94
C GLY A 700 -37.03 23.88 17.08
N PRO A 701 -37.60 25.10 17.07
CA PRO A 701 -37.72 25.99 15.91
C PRO A 701 -36.52 26.93 15.71
N PHE A 702 -36.14 27.13 14.45
CA PHE A 702 -35.18 28.14 14.00
C PHE A 702 -35.89 29.21 13.16
N SER A 703 -35.36 30.45 13.12
CA SER A 703 -35.92 31.48 12.25
C SER A 703 -35.68 31.14 10.77
N VAL A 704 -36.64 31.41 9.88
CA VAL A 704 -36.51 31.12 8.44
C VAL A 704 -35.28 31.79 7.83
N ASP A 705 -34.94 32.99 8.29
CA ASP A 705 -33.77 33.73 7.82
C ASP A 705 -32.44 33.12 8.25
N SER A 706 -32.42 32.25 9.28
CA SER A 706 -31.22 31.56 9.77
C SER A 706 -31.02 30.17 9.18
N VAL A 707 -31.88 29.73 8.25
CA VAL A 707 -31.92 28.36 7.72
C VAL A 707 -31.23 28.28 6.36
N PHE A 708 -30.30 27.33 6.24
CA PHE A 708 -29.64 27.00 4.99
C PHE A 708 -30.58 26.19 4.08
N THR A 709 -30.49 26.47 2.79
CA THR A 709 -31.38 25.95 1.74
C THR A 709 -30.64 25.25 0.60
N GLY A 710 -29.33 24.99 0.78
CA GLY A 710 -28.47 24.30 -0.20
C GLY A 710 -27.15 25.03 -0.47
N GLU A 711 -26.98 26.24 0.09
CA GLU A 711 -25.74 27.01 -0.02
C GLU A 711 -24.57 26.31 0.67
N ILE A 712 -23.36 26.44 0.12
CA ILE A 712 -22.16 25.75 0.64
C ILE A 712 -21.49 26.51 1.78
N GLY A 713 -21.26 27.81 1.59
CA GLY A 713 -20.53 28.65 2.54
C GLY A 713 -21.46 29.54 3.35
N ARG A 714 -21.54 30.82 2.96
CA ARG A 714 -22.32 31.82 3.73
C ARG A 714 -23.82 31.59 3.54
N LEU A 715 -24.56 31.77 4.62
CA LEU A 715 -26.02 31.77 4.62
C LEU A 715 -26.58 32.77 3.59
N LYS A 716 -27.57 32.36 2.79
CA LYS A 716 -28.18 33.16 1.70
C LYS A 716 -27.21 33.60 0.60
N SER A 717 -26.05 32.95 0.47
CA SER A 717 -25.07 33.25 -0.60
C SER A 717 -25.61 32.96 -1.99
N TYR A 718 -26.49 31.98 -2.15
CA TYR A 718 -27.14 31.66 -3.43
C TYR A 718 -28.15 32.73 -3.86
N GLU A 719 -28.85 33.34 -2.90
CA GLU A 719 -29.75 34.47 -3.17
C GLU A 719 -28.94 35.77 -3.40
N LYS A 720 -27.90 35.99 -2.59
CA LYS A 720 -27.08 37.21 -2.59
C LYS A 720 -25.67 36.92 -3.09
N GLN A 721 -25.57 36.63 -4.39
CA GLN A 721 -24.32 36.30 -5.07
C GLN A 721 -23.38 37.51 -5.13
N LYS A 722 -22.17 37.36 -4.57
CA LYS A 722 -21.11 38.37 -4.62
C LYS A 722 -19.77 37.70 -4.93
N PRO A 723 -18.91 38.27 -5.80
CA PRO A 723 -17.57 37.75 -6.04
C PRO A 723 -16.64 37.97 -4.82
N PRO A 724 -15.50 37.26 -4.72
CA PRO A 724 -15.01 36.23 -5.66
C PRO A 724 -15.83 34.93 -5.58
N TYR A 725 -15.84 34.18 -6.68
CA TYR A 725 -16.53 32.89 -6.77
C TYR A 725 -15.49 31.76 -6.77
N ASP A 726 -15.64 30.84 -5.84
CA ASP A 726 -14.70 29.76 -5.54
C ASP A 726 -15.45 28.54 -4.96
N ALA A 727 -14.72 27.55 -4.45
CA ALA A 727 -15.33 26.34 -3.87
C ALA A 727 -16.23 26.62 -2.66
N ARG A 728 -15.98 27.70 -1.89
CA ARG A 728 -16.75 28.08 -0.69
C ARG A 728 -17.94 28.98 -1.05
N ASN A 729 -17.87 29.67 -2.19
CA ASN A 729 -18.89 30.57 -2.71
C ASN A 729 -19.09 30.36 -4.22
N PRO A 730 -19.75 29.27 -4.65
CA PRO A 730 -19.92 28.99 -6.08
C PRO A 730 -20.91 29.97 -6.72
N TYR A 731 -20.70 30.23 -8.00
CA TYR A 731 -21.58 31.05 -8.83
C TYR A 731 -22.75 30.25 -9.38
N LEU A 732 -23.98 30.73 -9.22
CA LEU A 732 -25.17 30.10 -9.82
C LEU A 732 -25.32 30.46 -11.30
N ALA A 733 -24.57 29.76 -12.16
CA ALA A 733 -24.53 29.99 -13.60
C ALA A 733 -25.80 29.48 -14.30
N PRO A 734 -26.53 30.33 -15.04
CA PRO A 734 -27.63 29.90 -15.89
C PRO A 734 -27.16 28.96 -17.00
N VAL A 735 -27.89 27.87 -17.21
CA VAL A 735 -27.67 27.01 -18.38
C VAL A 735 -28.38 27.66 -19.57
N THR A 736 -27.63 28.13 -20.56
CA THR A 736 -28.19 28.83 -21.73
C THR A 736 -28.50 27.88 -22.86
N LYS A 737 -27.67 26.86 -23.08
CA LYS A 737 -27.91 25.80 -24.05
C LYS A 737 -27.65 24.44 -23.45
N SER A 738 -28.44 23.47 -23.90
CA SER A 738 -28.22 22.06 -23.64
C SER A 738 -28.66 21.26 -24.86
N ARG A 739 -27.79 20.41 -25.41
CA ARG A 739 -28.10 19.58 -26.59
C ARG A 739 -27.46 18.20 -26.50
N GLU A 740 -28.14 17.21 -27.07
CA GLU A 740 -27.60 15.85 -27.25
C GLU A 740 -26.53 15.85 -28.34
N LEU A 741 -25.42 15.15 -28.08
CA LEU A 741 -24.30 14.99 -29.02
C LEU A 741 -24.30 13.62 -29.70
N PHE A 742 -24.87 12.61 -29.06
CA PHE A 742 -25.02 11.28 -29.68
C PHE A 742 -26.24 11.26 -30.60
N GLN A 743 -26.21 10.37 -31.58
CA GLN A 743 -27.33 10.18 -32.50
C GLN A 743 -28.53 9.54 -31.80
N LYS A 744 -29.73 9.78 -32.33
CA LYS A 744 -31.02 9.47 -31.69
C LYS A 744 -31.20 8.00 -31.28
N ASP A 745 -30.58 7.09 -32.02
CA ASP A 745 -30.71 5.64 -31.81
C ASP A 745 -29.64 5.08 -30.85
N CYS A 746 -28.78 5.92 -30.28
CA CYS A 746 -27.77 5.47 -29.31
C CYS A 746 -28.40 5.16 -27.96
N LEU A 747 -28.05 4.01 -27.37
CA LEU A 747 -28.49 3.60 -26.02
C LEU A 747 -27.89 4.47 -24.90
N ARG A 748 -26.83 5.23 -25.19
CA ARG A 748 -26.18 6.15 -24.26
C ARG A 748 -26.54 7.59 -24.61
N SER A 749 -26.26 8.51 -23.70
CA SER A 749 -26.47 9.94 -23.90
C SER A 749 -25.18 10.70 -23.57
N CYS A 750 -24.86 11.72 -24.35
CA CYS A 750 -23.77 12.66 -24.12
C CYS A 750 -24.27 14.07 -24.41
N LEU A 751 -24.19 14.94 -23.40
CA LEU A 751 -24.72 16.29 -23.48
C LEU A 751 -23.60 17.32 -23.67
N HIS A 752 -23.90 18.33 -24.48
CA HIS A 752 -23.22 19.60 -24.50
C HIS A 752 -24.04 20.61 -23.71
N LEU A 753 -23.40 21.31 -22.77
CA LEU A 753 -24.01 22.40 -22.00
C LEU A 753 -23.20 23.69 -22.16
N GLU A 754 -23.90 24.83 -22.17
CA GLU A 754 -23.32 26.17 -22.12
C GLU A 754 -23.80 26.89 -20.85
N LEU A 755 -22.85 27.40 -20.05
CA LEU A 755 -23.08 28.08 -18.77
C LEU A 755 -22.71 29.55 -18.89
N ASP A 756 -23.68 30.43 -18.65
CA ASP A 756 -23.46 31.88 -18.75
C ASP A 756 -22.79 32.45 -17.50
N ILE A 757 -21.68 33.17 -17.72
CA ILE A 757 -20.91 33.87 -16.69
C ILE A 757 -20.82 35.37 -16.96
N SER A 758 -21.61 35.92 -17.90
CA SER A 758 -21.60 37.33 -18.30
C SER A 758 -21.84 38.33 -17.17
N ALA A 759 -22.64 37.94 -16.16
CA ALA A 759 -22.91 38.74 -14.98
C ALA A 759 -21.76 38.74 -13.95
N THR A 760 -20.63 38.10 -14.28
CA THR A 760 -19.49 37.91 -13.38
C THR A 760 -18.19 38.39 -14.02
N ASN A 761 -17.14 38.47 -13.20
CA ASN A 761 -15.77 38.69 -13.67
C ASN A 761 -14.93 37.40 -13.66
N ILE A 762 -15.60 36.23 -13.71
CA ILE A 762 -14.91 34.93 -13.76
C ILE A 762 -14.08 34.88 -15.04
N LYS A 763 -12.81 34.49 -14.90
CA LYS A 763 -11.90 34.26 -16.02
C LYS A 763 -11.49 32.81 -16.04
N TYR A 764 -11.39 32.25 -17.24
CA TYR A 764 -10.91 30.90 -17.46
C TYR A 764 -10.05 30.87 -18.73
N GLU A 765 -9.28 29.82 -18.92
CA GLU A 765 -8.58 29.55 -20.18
C GLU A 765 -8.84 28.10 -20.61
N VAL A 766 -8.42 27.77 -21.82
CA VAL A 766 -8.49 26.40 -22.33
C VAL A 766 -7.68 25.45 -21.44
N GLY A 767 -8.24 24.27 -21.17
CA GLY A 767 -7.64 23.24 -20.31
C GLY A 767 -7.89 23.42 -18.81
N TYR A 768 -8.57 24.49 -18.38
CA TYR A 768 -9.10 24.60 -17.01
C TYR A 768 -10.28 23.65 -16.83
N HIS A 769 -10.65 23.40 -15.58
CA HIS A 769 -11.83 22.63 -15.22
C HIS A 769 -12.92 23.53 -14.64
N VAL A 770 -14.17 23.20 -14.95
CA VAL A 770 -15.34 23.73 -14.25
C VAL A 770 -15.85 22.67 -13.29
N ALA A 771 -15.97 23.05 -12.02
CA ALA A 771 -16.52 22.21 -10.97
C ALA A 771 -17.99 22.57 -10.79
N VAL A 772 -18.86 21.56 -10.73
CA VAL A 772 -20.30 21.72 -10.54
C VAL A 772 -20.72 21.04 -9.24
N PHE A 773 -21.40 21.78 -8.36
CA PHE A 773 -22.07 21.18 -7.20
C PHE A 773 -23.41 20.60 -7.63
N PRO A 774 -23.58 19.26 -7.59
CA PRO A 774 -24.82 18.64 -8.02
C PRO A 774 -25.83 18.56 -6.87
N SER A 775 -27.02 18.05 -7.17
CA SER A 775 -28.03 17.67 -6.19
C SER A 775 -28.44 16.21 -6.38
N ASN A 776 -28.72 15.49 -5.30
CA ASN A 776 -29.29 14.15 -5.39
C ASN A 776 -30.69 14.18 -6.02
N ASP A 777 -31.07 13.06 -6.64
CA ASP A 777 -32.40 12.86 -7.21
C ASP A 777 -33.46 12.97 -6.10
N VAL A 778 -34.46 13.83 -6.30
CA VAL A 778 -35.53 14.08 -5.33
C VAL A 778 -36.30 12.79 -5.01
N THR A 779 -36.44 11.89 -5.98
CA THR A 779 -37.09 10.59 -5.77
C THR A 779 -36.30 9.71 -4.81
N LEU A 780 -34.97 9.74 -4.90
CA LEU A 780 -34.07 9.01 -4.00
C LEU A 780 -34.11 9.60 -2.57
N VAL A 781 -34.12 10.94 -2.45
CA VAL A 781 -34.23 11.62 -1.15
C VAL A 781 -35.55 11.30 -0.47
N ASN A 782 -36.67 11.38 -1.20
CA ASN A 782 -38.00 11.00 -0.69
C ASN A 782 -38.02 9.54 -0.24
N ARG A 783 -37.38 8.65 -1.02
CA ARG A 783 -37.31 7.22 -0.70
C ARG A 783 -36.64 6.97 0.65
N VAL A 784 -35.60 7.72 1.02
CA VAL A 784 -34.99 7.64 2.36
C VAL A 784 -36.00 8.01 3.46
N GLY A 785 -36.76 9.09 3.26
CA GLY A 785 -37.81 9.50 4.20
C GLY A 785 -38.90 8.45 4.38
N GLU A 786 -39.35 7.83 3.29
CA GLU A 786 -40.32 6.73 3.30
C GLU A 786 -39.77 5.48 4.02
N LEU A 787 -38.52 5.11 3.72
CA LEU A 787 -37.88 3.92 4.31
C LEU A 787 -37.62 4.09 5.80
N LEU A 788 -37.39 5.31 6.29
CA LEU A 788 -37.13 5.57 7.71
C LEU A 788 -38.36 6.09 8.47
N ASP A 789 -39.47 6.36 7.79
CA ASP A 789 -40.71 6.93 8.34
C ASP A 789 -40.47 8.26 9.11
N VAL A 790 -39.79 9.20 8.44
CA VAL A 790 -39.37 10.49 9.02
C VAL A 790 -39.81 11.68 8.19
N ASN A 791 -40.11 12.79 8.87
CA ASN A 791 -40.42 14.05 8.20
C ASN A 791 -39.13 14.74 7.72
N LEU A 792 -38.90 14.70 6.40
CA LEU A 792 -37.71 15.31 5.80
C LEU A 792 -37.68 16.84 5.88
N ASP A 793 -38.82 17.48 6.09
CA ASP A 793 -38.92 18.94 6.15
C ASP A 793 -38.69 19.51 7.56
N GLU A 794 -38.41 18.64 8.53
CA GLU A 794 -37.99 19.05 9.88
C GLU A 794 -36.63 19.77 9.82
N ILE A 795 -36.56 20.94 10.44
CA ILE A 795 -35.36 21.78 10.52
C ILE A 795 -34.57 21.42 11.76
N ILE A 796 -33.31 21.04 11.55
CA ILE A 796 -32.40 20.58 12.59
C ILE A 796 -31.05 21.28 12.51
N ALA A 797 -30.27 21.18 13.59
CA ALA A 797 -28.84 21.44 13.59
C ALA A 797 -28.09 20.28 14.25
N LEU A 798 -26.98 19.87 13.65
CA LEU A 798 -26.05 18.89 14.22
C LEU A 798 -24.82 19.61 14.75
N VAL A 799 -24.80 19.91 16.04
CA VAL A 799 -23.74 20.68 16.69
C VAL A 799 -22.67 19.74 17.22
N ASN A 800 -21.40 20.00 16.90
CA ASN A 800 -20.29 19.17 17.37
C ASN A 800 -20.25 19.18 18.91
N VAL A 801 -20.14 17.99 19.52
CA VAL A 801 -20.05 17.83 20.98
C VAL A 801 -18.74 18.41 21.52
N ASP A 802 -17.70 18.47 20.69
CA ASP A 802 -16.45 19.18 20.99
C ASP A 802 -16.62 20.68 20.72
N GLU A 803 -16.86 21.45 21.79
CA GLU A 803 -17.05 22.91 21.72
C GLU A 803 -15.85 23.65 21.14
N ASP A 804 -14.65 23.06 21.17
CA ASP A 804 -13.41 23.63 20.67
C ASP A 804 -13.05 23.14 19.25
N ALA A 805 -13.88 22.30 18.63
CA ALA A 805 -13.65 21.84 17.26
C ALA A 805 -13.76 23.00 16.25
N GLN A 806 -12.87 23.04 15.27
CA GLN A 806 -12.91 23.99 14.15
C GLN A 806 -14.17 23.76 13.29
N LYS A 807 -14.48 22.49 13.03
CA LYS A 807 -15.70 22.08 12.34
C LYS A 807 -16.87 21.95 13.33
N LYS A 808 -17.67 23.01 13.43
CA LYS A 808 -18.85 23.09 14.33
C LYS A 808 -20.03 22.23 13.89
N PHE A 809 -20.16 21.98 12.59
CA PHE A 809 -21.27 21.26 11.98
C PHE A 809 -20.74 20.29 10.90
N PRO A 810 -21.40 19.15 10.66
CA PRO A 810 -20.96 18.21 9.61
C PRO A 810 -21.17 18.81 8.20
N PHE A 811 -22.22 19.62 8.06
CA PHE A 811 -22.63 20.37 6.87
C PHE A 811 -23.32 21.67 7.30
N PRO A 812 -23.61 22.61 6.39
CA PRO A 812 -24.25 23.88 6.74
C PRO A 812 -25.56 23.68 7.52
N CYS A 813 -25.61 24.23 8.74
CA CYS A 813 -26.71 24.10 9.70
C CYS A 813 -27.07 25.48 10.28
N PRO A 814 -28.34 25.70 10.70
CA PRO A 814 -29.47 24.78 10.66
C PRO A 814 -30.03 24.60 9.24
N CYS A 815 -30.50 23.40 8.91
CA CYS A 815 -31.16 23.08 7.63
C CYS A 815 -32.19 21.96 7.82
N SER A 816 -33.05 21.72 6.83
CA SER A 816 -33.92 20.54 6.87
C SER A 816 -33.17 19.27 6.49
N TYR A 817 -33.64 18.11 6.93
CA TYR A 817 -33.11 16.83 6.47
C TYR A 817 -33.16 16.70 4.94
N ARG A 818 -34.24 17.19 4.31
CA ARG A 818 -34.37 17.25 2.85
C ARG A 818 -33.22 18.02 2.24
N THR A 819 -32.91 19.21 2.75
CA THR A 819 -31.80 20.02 2.24
C THR A 819 -30.46 19.30 2.42
N ALA A 820 -30.21 18.69 3.58
CA ALA A 820 -28.99 17.94 3.84
C ALA A 820 -28.79 16.76 2.87
N LEU A 821 -29.81 15.92 2.72
CA LEU A 821 -29.81 14.77 1.81
C LEU A 821 -29.78 15.18 0.34
N THR A 822 -30.29 16.37 -0.02
CA THR A 822 -30.31 16.82 -1.43
C THR A 822 -28.97 17.40 -1.85
N TYR A 823 -28.34 18.24 -1.01
CA TYR A 823 -27.20 19.07 -1.44
C TYR A 823 -25.89 18.78 -0.71
N TYR A 824 -25.94 18.19 0.47
CA TYR A 824 -24.76 18.12 1.36
C TYR A 824 -24.20 16.73 1.56
N LEU A 825 -25.00 15.67 1.39
CA LEU A 825 -24.64 14.28 1.69
C LEU A 825 -24.68 13.41 0.43
N ASP A 826 -23.78 12.44 0.32
CA ASP A 826 -23.78 11.47 -0.77
C ASP A 826 -24.64 10.25 -0.39
N LEU A 827 -25.64 9.94 -1.24
CA LEU A 827 -26.55 8.80 -1.09
C LEU A 827 -26.30 7.68 -2.09
N THR A 828 -25.38 7.90 -3.02
CA THR A 828 -25.19 7.07 -4.21
C THR A 828 -23.91 6.26 -4.16
N SER A 829 -22.88 6.76 -3.50
CA SER A 829 -21.63 6.04 -3.29
C SER A 829 -21.83 4.82 -2.39
N MET A 830 -21.00 3.80 -2.58
CA MET A 830 -20.99 2.59 -1.77
C MET A 830 -20.51 2.93 -0.35
N PRO A 831 -21.30 2.65 0.71
CA PRO A 831 -20.91 3.00 2.07
C PRO A 831 -19.69 2.22 2.55
N ASN A 832 -18.79 2.89 3.26
CA ASN A 832 -17.63 2.24 3.87
C ASN A 832 -18.04 1.31 5.04
N THR A 833 -17.12 0.42 5.43
CA THR A 833 -17.34 -0.58 6.48
C THR A 833 -17.67 0.04 7.84
N GLN A 834 -17.17 1.24 8.13
CA GLN A 834 -17.43 1.95 9.38
C GLN A 834 -18.89 2.42 9.47
N ILE A 835 -19.48 2.90 8.37
CA ILE A 835 -20.91 3.25 8.33
C ILE A 835 -21.75 2.00 8.64
N LEU A 836 -21.44 0.86 8.01
CA LEU A 836 -22.15 -0.41 8.24
C LEU A 836 -22.08 -0.84 9.71
N LYS A 837 -20.90 -0.72 10.32
CA LYS A 837 -20.67 -1.05 11.73
C LYS A 837 -21.49 -0.19 12.69
N GLU A 838 -21.57 1.13 12.44
CA GLU A 838 -22.29 2.05 13.32
C GLU A 838 -23.81 1.93 13.16
N ILE A 839 -24.30 1.62 11.95
CA ILE A 839 -25.75 1.46 11.72
C ILE A 839 -26.28 0.07 12.10
N ALA A 840 -25.41 -0.94 12.24
CA ALA A 840 -25.78 -2.32 12.61
C ALA A 840 -26.63 -2.38 13.89
N GLN A 841 -26.38 -1.49 14.85
CA GLN A 841 -27.12 -1.43 16.11
C GLN A 841 -28.61 -1.06 15.95
N TYR A 842 -29.01 -0.54 14.78
CA TYR A 842 -30.38 -0.13 14.48
C TYR A 842 -31.15 -1.16 13.63
N ALA A 843 -30.56 -2.32 13.36
CA ALA A 843 -31.28 -3.44 12.77
C ALA A 843 -32.04 -4.21 13.87
N THR A 844 -33.35 -4.35 13.72
CA THR A 844 -34.19 -5.10 14.67
C THR A 844 -34.13 -6.60 14.45
N ASP A 845 -33.83 -7.06 13.22
CA ASP A 845 -33.59 -8.46 12.93
C ASP A 845 -32.14 -8.84 13.24
N GLU A 846 -31.94 -9.92 13.99
CA GLU A 846 -30.60 -10.35 14.40
C GLU A 846 -29.75 -10.87 13.23
N ASN A 847 -30.34 -11.36 12.14
CA ASN A 847 -29.57 -11.76 10.95
C ASN A 847 -29.04 -10.51 10.22
N ASP A 848 -29.88 -9.50 10.02
CA ASP A 848 -29.49 -8.23 9.40
C ASP A 848 -28.38 -7.54 10.22
N LYS A 849 -28.54 -7.52 11.55
CA LYS A 849 -27.54 -7.00 12.48
C LYS A 849 -26.22 -7.77 12.41
N THR A 850 -26.27 -9.10 12.38
CA THR A 850 -25.09 -9.96 12.27
C THR A 850 -24.40 -9.74 10.92
N LEU A 851 -25.16 -9.62 9.84
CA LEU A 851 -24.65 -9.35 8.49
C LEU A 851 -23.93 -8.00 8.42
N LEU A 852 -24.54 -6.92 8.93
CA LEU A 852 -23.93 -5.59 8.96
C LEU A 852 -22.69 -5.56 9.86
N THR A 853 -22.75 -6.23 11.01
CA THR A 853 -21.61 -6.35 11.93
C THR A 853 -20.46 -7.13 11.30
N LEU A 854 -20.76 -8.21 10.57
CA LEU A 854 -19.78 -9.02 9.85
C LEU A 854 -19.10 -8.19 8.74
N MET A 855 -19.87 -7.51 7.89
CA MET A 855 -19.32 -6.64 6.84
C MET A 855 -18.58 -5.41 7.40
N GLY A 856 -18.95 -4.95 8.59
CA GLY A 856 -18.23 -3.91 9.34
C GLY A 856 -17.06 -4.43 10.17
N SER A 857 -16.81 -5.75 10.16
CA SER A 857 -15.68 -6.37 10.83
C SER A 857 -14.49 -6.54 9.88
N TYR A 858 -13.30 -6.72 10.46
CA TYR A 858 -12.06 -6.90 9.71
C TYR A 858 -11.69 -8.38 9.56
N SER A 859 -12.62 -9.31 9.77
CA SER A 859 -12.39 -10.73 9.47
C SER A 859 -12.35 -10.95 7.97
N GLU A 860 -11.67 -12.01 7.53
CA GLU A 860 -11.59 -12.37 6.11
C GLU A 860 -13.00 -12.63 5.55
N ASP A 861 -13.85 -13.35 6.29
CA ASP A 861 -15.26 -13.54 5.96
C ASP A 861 -16.03 -12.21 5.81
N GLY A 862 -15.74 -11.24 6.68
CA GLY A 862 -16.32 -9.89 6.65
C GLY A 862 -15.93 -9.14 5.38
N LYS A 863 -14.66 -9.19 5.00
CA LYS A 863 -14.14 -8.57 3.77
C LYS A 863 -14.73 -9.21 2.52
N ILE A 864 -14.76 -10.53 2.45
CA ILE A 864 -15.37 -11.27 1.34
C ILE A 864 -16.86 -10.89 1.21
N LYS A 865 -17.58 -10.87 2.34
CA LYS A 865 -19.00 -10.51 2.34
C LYS A 865 -19.25 -9.06 1.94
N TYR A 866 -18.44 -8.13 2.45
CA TYR A 866 -18.50 -6.72 2.08
C TYR A 866 -18.24 -6.54 0.57
N LYS A 867 -17.21 -7.20 0.03
CA LYS A 867 -16.91 -7.16 -1.40
C LYS A 867 -18.09 -7.70 -2.24
N GLU A 868 -18.57 -8.90 -1.94
CA GLU A 868 -19.67 -9.54 -2.66
C GLU A 868 -20.96 -8.70 -2.60
N TRP A 869 -21.36 -8.29 -1.40
CA TRP A 869 -22.67 -7.70 -1.16
C TRP A 869 -22.70 -6.18 -1.36
N ILE A 870 -21.62 -5.45 -1.11
CA ILE A 870 -21.56 -4.00 -1.31
C ILE A 870 -20.88 -3.65 -2.62
N LEU A 871 -19.61 -4.03 -2.80
CA LEU A 871 -18.78 -3.56 -3.91
C LEU A 871 -19.21 -4.14 -5.26
N ASP A 872 -19.15 -5.47 -5.39
CA ASP A 872 -19.46 -6.17 -6.64
C ASP A 872 -20.91 -5.96 -7.05
N SER A 873 -21.81 -5.88 -6.07
CA SER A 873 -23.23 -5.62 -6.29
C SER A 873 -23.59 -4.13 -6.46
N CYS A 874 -22.65 -3.21 -6.25
CA CYS A 874 -22.82 -1.76 -6.32
C CYS A 874 -23.97 -1.21 -5.44
N ARG A 875 -24.06 -1.64 -4.17
CA ARG A 875 -25.13 -1.21 -3.25
C ARG A 875 -24.80 0.15 -2.60
N SER A 876 -25.67 1.13 -2.81
CA SER A 876 -25.66 2.40 -2.05
C SER A 876 -26.38 2.27 -0.71
N ILE A 877 -26.28 3.27 0.16
CA ILE A 877 -27.01 3.28 1.44
C ILE A 877 -28.52 3.08 1.27
N VAL A 878 -29.10 3.63 0.21
CA VAL A 878 -30.54 3.48 -0.06
C VAL A 878 -30.87 2.04 -0.45
N ALA A 879 -30.05 1.40 -1.28
CA ALA A 879 -30.23 -0.01 -1.62
C ALA A 879 -30.12 -0.93 -0.39
N ILE A 880 -29.24 -0.61 0.56
CA ILE A 880 -29.12 -1.34 1.84
C ILE A 880 -30.39 -1.19 2.68
N LEU A 881 -30.93 0.04 2.80
CA LEU A 881 -32.18 0.29 3.54
C LEU A 881 -33.40 -0.38 2.88
N GLU A 882 -33.38 -0.56 1.55
CA GLU A 882 -34.41 -1.31 0.83
C GLU A 882 -34.32 -2.82 1.04
N ASP A 883 -33.10 -3.37 0.98
CA ASP A 883 -32.85 -4.81 1.12
C ASP A 883 -33.03 -5.26 2.58
N LEU A 884 -32.69 -4.41 3.55
CA LEU A 884 -32.74 -4.70 4.99
C LEU A 884 -33.89 -3.93 5.66
N SER A 885 -35.12 -4.42 5.52
CA SER A 885 -36.31 -3.76 6.05
C SER A 885 -36.30 -3.55 7.59
N SER A 886 -35.52 -4.34 8.32
CA SER A 886 -35.37 -4.24 9.78
C SER A 886 -34.44 -3.10 10.22
N LEU A 887 -33.65 -2.54 9.29
CA LEU A 887 -32.68 -1.49 9.56
C LEU A 887 -33.38 -0.12 9.58
N LYS A 888 -33.50 0.47 10.78
CA LYS A 888 -34.17 1.76 11.01
C LYS A 888 -33.30 2.74 11.80
N PRO A 889 -32.15 3.19 11.25
CA PRO A 889 -31.30 4.17 11.93
C PRO A 889 -32.01 5.52 12.07
N PRO A 890 -31.78 6.25 13.18
CA PRO A 890 -32.18 7.65 13.29
C PRO A 890 -31.53 8.48 12.17
N LEU A 891 -32.34 9.29 11.47
CA LEU A 891 -31.86 10.03 10.31
C LEU A 891 -30.77 11.05 10.66
N ASP A 892 -30.80 11.64 11.85
CA ASP A 892 -29.74 12.53 12.35
C ASP A 892 -28.39 11.83 12.46
N HIS A 893 -28.38 10.57 12.92
CA HIS A 893 -27.16 9.79 13.01
C HIS A 893 -26.68 9.35 11.62
N LEU A 894 -27.61 8.96 10.74
CA LEU A 894 -27.26 8.64 9.35
C LEU A 894 -26.65 9.87 8.63
N CYS A 895 -27.22 11.06 8.83
CA CYS A 895 -26.69 12.32 8.29
C CYS A 895 -25.30 12.68 8.84
N GLU A 896 -24.99 12.28 10.07
CA GLU A 896 -23.64 12.42 10.65
C GLU A 896 -22.63 11.46 10.01
N LEU A 897 -23.07 10.24 9.65
CA LEU A 897 -22.19 9.19 9.13
C LEU A 897 -21.93 9.27 7.62
N LEU A 898 -22.88 9.79 6.85
CA LEU A 898 -22.77 9.86 5.40
C LEU A 898 -21.69 10.86 4.95
N PRO A 899 -20.90 10.54 3.92
CA PRO A 899 -19.89 11.45 3.40
C PRO A 899 -20.55 12.66 2.72
N ARG A 900 -19.77 13.74 2.57
CA ARG A 900 -20.23 14.96 1.92
C ARG A 900 -20.43 14.75 0.42
N LEU A 901 -21.41 15.43 -0.14
CA LEU A 901 -21.61 15.48 -1.58
C LEU A 901 -20.57 16.41 -2.22
N HIS A 902 -19.61 15.84 -2.94
CA HIS A 902 -18.52 16.59 -3.57
C HIS A 902 -18.92 17.21 -4.92
N PRO A 903 -18.30 18.33 -5.33
CA PRO A 903 -18.46 18.86 -6.68
C PRO A 903 -17.84 17.89 -7.71
N ARG A 904 -18.40 17.86 -8.93
CA ARG A 904 -17.86 17.06 -10.05
C ARG A 904 -17.16 17.98 -11.05
N TYR A 905 -15.95 17.61 -11.44
CA TYR A 905 -15.10 18.39 -12.34
C TYR A 905 -15.32 17.96 -13.79
N TYR A 906 -15.32 18.94 -14.69
CA TYR A 906 -15.41 18.73 -16.13
C TYR A 906 -14.37 19.60 -16.84
N SER A 907 -13.62 19.02 -17.78
CA SER A 907 -12.69 19.78 -18.63
C SER A 907 -13.49 20.75 -19.50
N ILE A 908 -13.15 22.03 -19.44
CA ILE A 908 -13.90 23.08 -20.14
C ILE A 908 -13.73 22.90 -21.65
N SER A 909 -14.85 22.74 -22.37
CA SER A 909 -14.87 22.44 -23.81
C SER A 909 -15.03 23.67 -24.70
N SER A 910 -14.49 24.81 -24.24
CA SER A 910 -14.54 26.11 -24.91
C SER A 910 -13.26 26.91 -24.72
N SER A 911 -12.98 27.82 -25.65
CA SER A 911 -11.96 28.85 -25.47
C SER A 911 -12.57 30.16 -25.00
N ALA A 912 -11.99 30.76 -23.95
CA ALA A 912 -12.36 32.10 -23.48
C ALA A 912 -12.04 33.21 -24.50
N LYS A 913 -11.22 32.95 -25.53
CA LYS A 913 -10.97 33.90 -26.64
C LYS A 913 -12.15 33.98 -27.60
N VAL A 914 -12.94 32.91 -27.70
CA VAL A 914 -14.14 32.83 -28.55
C VAL A 914 -15.41 33.02 -27.72
N HIS A 915 -15.43 32.48 -26.50
CA HIS A 915 -16.57 32.47 -25.58
C HIS A 915 -16.19 33.07 -24.22
N PRO A 916 -15.84 34.38 -24.14
CA PRO A 916 -15.35 34.99 -22.90
C PRO A 916 -16.36 34.96 -21.74
N THR A 917 -17.65 34.86 -22.06
CA THR A 917 -18.76 34.89 -21.09
C THR A 917 -19.54 33.58 -21.02
N SER A 918 -19.08 32.50 -21.65
CA SER A 918 -19.80 31.22 -21.69
C SER A 918 -18.84 30.05 -21.52
N ILE A 919 -19.09 29.20 -20.52
CA ILE A 919 -18.30 28.01 -20.23
C ILE A 919 -19.03 26.80 -20.77
N HIS A 920 -18.34 25.99 -21.58
CA HIS A 920 -18.94 24.80 -22.16
C HIS A 920 -18.52 23.52 -21.43
N ILE A 921 -19.47 22.59 -21.29
CA ILE A 921 -19.25 21.24 -20.73
C ILE A 921 -19.63 20.21 -21.78
N THR A 922 -18.82 19.15 -21.88
CA THR A 922 -19.14 17.93 -22.64
C THR A 922 -19.16 16.76 -21.65
N ALA A 923 -20.31 16.11 -21.46
CA ALA A 923 -20.44 15.06 -20.45
C ALA A 923 -21.31 13.89 -20.93
N VAL A 924 -20.78 12.67 -20.79
CA VAL A 924 -21.57 11.44 -20.96
C VAL A 924 -22.44 11.23 -19.72
N ILE A 925 -23.70 10.87 -19.94
CA ILE A 925 -24.65 10.58 -18.87
C ILE A 925 -24.34 9.20 -18.30
N VAL A 926 -24.03 9.17 -16.99
CA VAL A 926 -23.74 7.93 -16.27
C VAL A 926 -25.06 7.29 -15.86
N HIS A 927 -25.35 6.15 -16.47
CA HIS A 927 -26.58 5.40 -16.27
C HIS A 927 -26.32 3.93 -16.59
N PHE A 928 -26.49 3.05 -15.60
CA PHE A 928 -26.27 1.62 -15.77
C PHE A 928 -27.16 0.78 -14.84
N GLU A 929 -27.39 -0.46 -15.23
CA GLU A 929 -28.05 -1.46 -14.39
C GLU A 929 -26.99 -2.15 -13.51
N THR A 930 -27.19 -2.11 -12.20
CA THR A 930 -26.37 -2.83 -11.22
C THR A 930 -26.64 -4.33 -11.29
N PRO A 931 -25.75 -5.20 -10.77
CA PRO A 931 -26.03 -6.63 -10.67
C PRO A 931 -27.29 -6.97 -9.88
N THR A 932 -27.72 -6.09 -8.98
CA THR A 932 -28.99 -6.21 -8.23
C THR A 932 -30.24 -5.81 -9.03
N LYS A 933 -30.10 -5.56 -10.34
CA LYS A 933 -31.19 -5.10 -11.24
C LYS A 933 -31.74 -3.71 -10.93
N ARG A 934 -31.10 -2.97 -10.02
CA ARG A 934 -31.37 -1.54 -9.78
C ARG A 934 -30.68 -0.68 -10.82
N VAL A 935 -31.30 0.45 -11.13
CA VAL A 935 -30.73 1.45 -12.02
C VAL A 935 -29.92 2.46 -11.22
N ALA A 936 -28.62 2.51 -11.45
CA ALA A 936 -27.74 3.52 -10.88
C ALA A 936 -27.60 4.72 -11.85
N LYS A 937 -27.74 5.93 -11.30
CA LYS A 937 -27.63 7.20 -12.03
C LYS A 937 -26.48 8.00 -11.43
N GLY A 938 -25.62 8.59 -12.28
CA GLY A 938 -24.61 9.53 -11.79
C GLY A 938 -25.25 10.83 -11.31
N VAL A 939 -24.88 11.31 -10.11
CA VAL A 939 -25.54 12.47 -9.47
C VAL A 939 -25.48 13.73 -10.36
N ALA A 940 -24.28 14.16 -10.74
CA ALA A 940 -24.10 15.39 -11.51
C ALA A 940 -24.62 15.28 -12.96
N THR A 941 -24.37 14.16 -13.61
CA THR A 941 -24.80 13.98 -15.01
C THR A 941 -26.31 13.79 -15.12
N ASN A 942 -26.95 13.18 -14.12
CA ASN A 942 -28.42 13.16 -14.04
C ASN A 942 -29.01 14.57 -13.86
N CYS A 943 -28.38 15.45 -13.08
CA CYS A 943 -28.79 16.86 -13.01
C CYS A 943 -28.78 17.51 -14.41
N PHE A 944 -27.74 17.23 -15.22
CA PHE A 944 -27.67 17.74 -16.59
C PHE A 944 -28.79 17.16 -17.48
N LYS A 945 -29.09 15.88 -17.32
CA LYS A 945 -30.16 15.22 -18.07
C LYS A 945 -31.53 15.79 -17.73
N GLU A 946 -31.81 16.05 -16.45
CA GLU A 946 -33.04 16.69 -16.01
C GLU A 946 -33.18 18.10 -16.57
N LEU A 947 -32.11 18.91 -16.52
CA LEU A 947 -32.09 20.25 -17.11
C LEU A 947 -32.32 20.22 -18.61
N TYR A 948 -31.68 19.28 -19.33
CA TYR A 948 -31.91 19.06 -20.75
C TYR A 948 -33.37 18.73 -21.06
N MET A 949 -33.98 17.79 -20.32
CA MET A 949 -35.38 17.40 -20.51
C MET A 949 -36.33 18.57 -20.24
N ARG A 950 -36.06 19.40 -19.23
CA ARG A 950 -36.82 20.62 -18.96
C ARG A 950 -36.69 21.64 -20.09
N HIS A 951 -35.48 21.88 -20.59
CA HIS A 951 -35.25 22.76 -21.73
C HIS A 951 -36.02 22.30 -22.98
N GLN A 952 -36.11 20.99 -23.23
CA GLN A 952 -36.92 20.45 -24.32
C GLN A 952 -38.43 20.60 -24.08
N ALA A 953 -38.90 20.37 -22.85
CA ALA A 953 -40.31 20.50 -22.49
C ALA A 953 -40.80 21.96 -22.54
N ILE A 954 -39.95 22.93 -22.18
CA ILE A 954 -40.26 24.37 -22.25
C ILE A 954 -40.33 24.86 -23.70
N GLY A 955 -39.71 24.16 -24.65
CA GLY A 955 -39.92 24.35 -26.09
C GLY A 955 -41.37 24.14 -26.56
N CYS A 956 -42.24 23.61 -25.70
CA CYS A 956 -43.67 23.41 -25.94
C CYS A 956 -44.61 24.31 -25.09
N ALA A 957 -44.10 25.24 -24.29
CA ALA A 957 -44.96 26.09 -23.45
C ALA A 957 -44.51 27.56 -23.43
N GLN A 958 -45.06 28.35 -24.35
CA GLN A 958 -45.25 29.78 -24.15
C GLN A 958 -46.32 30.01 -23.07
N HIS A 959 -46.10 29.69 -21.80
CA HIS A 959 -47.03 30.12 -20.73
C HIS A 959 -46.31 30.40 -19.41
N LYS A 960 -46.41 31.70 -19.05
CA LYS A 960 -46.47 32.36 -17.74
C LYS A 960 -45.63 31.83 -16.57
N GLU A 961 -44.92 32.79 -15.98
CA GLU A 961 -44.53 32.87 -14.57
C GLU A 961 -45.60 32.24 -13.66
N ASP A 962 -45.37 31.00 -13.23
CA ASP A 962 -46.03 30.41 -12.06
C ASP A 962 -44.94 29.94 -11.09
N ASP A 963 -45.00 30.51 -9.89
CA ASP A 963 -43.98 30.59 -8.84
C ASP A 963 -43.72 29.28 -8.06
N THR A 964 -43.99 28.11 -8.65
CA THR A 964 -43.92 26.82 -7.92
C THR A 964 -42.81 25.86 -8.37
N CYS A 965 -41.91 26.29 -9.27
CA CYS A 965 -40.75 25.48 -9.69
C CYS A 965 -39.49 25.88 -8.89
N HIS A 966 -39.24 25.23 -7.76
CA HIS A 966 -38.17 25.56 -6.81
C HIS A 966 -36.73 25.16 -7.22
N LEU A 967 -36.46 24.79 -8.48
CA LEU A 967 -35.10 24.52 -8.95
C LEU A 967 -34.79 25.40 -10.18
N PRO A 968 -34.04 26.51 -10.02
CA PRO A 968 -33.69 27.36 -11.15
C PRO A 968 -32.86 26.58 -12.18
N ASN A 969 -32.98 26.94 -13.48
CA ASN A 969 -32.11 26.45 -14.57
C ASN A 969 -30.66 26.95 -14.42
N ARG A 970 -30.08 26.77 -13.24
CA ARG A 970 -28.80 27.28 -12.80
C ARG A 970 -28.03 26.15 -12.15
N LEU A 971 -26.72 26.16 -12.35
CA LEU A 971 -25.80 25.23 -11.72
C LEU A 971 -24.81 26.02 -10.85
N PRO A 972 -24.61 25.64 -9.57
CA PRO A 972 -23.55 26.23 -8.77
C PRO A 972 -22.20 25.74 -9.28
N ILE A 973 -21.39 26.67 -9.79
CA ILE A 973 -20.10 26.37 -10.40
C ILE A 973 -18.96 27.20 -9.81
N PHE A 974 -17.75 26.67 -9.91
CA PHE A 974 -16.52 27.44 -9.76
C PHE A 974 -15.45 26.90 -10.73
N ILE A 975 -14.38 27.67 -10.92
CA ILE A 975 -13.31 27.34 -11.86
C ILE A 975 -12.08 26.88 -11.11
N ARG A 976 -11.56 25.72 -11.50
CA ARG A 976 -10.26 25.22 -11.04
C ARG A 976 -9.23 25.39 -12.14
N LYS A 977 -8.09 25.98 -11.78
CA LYS A 977 -6.96 26.12 -12.68
C LYS A 977 -6.26 24.77 -12.84
N SER A 978 -5.74 24.50 -14.02
CA SER A 978 -4.98 23.27 -14.35
C SER A 978 -3.58 23.62 -14.87
N SER A 979 -2.64 22.70 -15.00
CA SER A 979 -1.40 22.91 -15.78
C SER A 979 -1.59 22.65 -17.28
N PHE A 980 -2.71 22.04 -17.68
CA PHE A 980 -3.03 21.68 -19.06
C PHE A 980 -3.28 22.94 -19.90
N ARG A 981 -2.29 23.36 -20.71
CA ARG A 981 -2.31 24.64 -21.45
C ARG A 981 -1.74 24.50 -22.85
N LEU A 982 -2.21 25.37 -23.75
CA LEU A 982 -1.56 25.56 -25.04
C LEU A 982 -0.13 26.12 -24.89
N PRO A 983 0.78 25.83 -25.83
CA PRO A 983 2.12 26.42 -25.82
C PRO A 983 2.04 27.94 -25.98
N PHE A 984 2.94 28.66 -25.29
CA PHE A 984 2.99 30.13 -25.36
C PHE A 984 3.23 30.64 -26.80
N ARG A 985 4.01 29.91 -27.59
CA ARG A 985 4.28 30.23 -29.00
C ARG A 985 3.24 29.60 -29.90
N PHE A 986 2.50 30.44 -30.65
CA PHE A 986 1.46 29.96 -31.58
C PHE A 986 2.03 29.07 -32.71
N GLN A 987 3.29 29.24 -33.09
CA GLN A 987 3.92 28.41 -34.14
C GLN A 987 4.24 26.99 -33.69
N THR A 988 4.28 26.71 -32.38
CA THR A 988 4.57 25.37 -31.88
C THR A 988 3.44 24.42 -32.27
N PRO A 989 3.72 23.29 -32.96
CA PRO A 989 2.71 22.30 -33.29
C PRO A 989 2.13 21.63 -32.04
N ILE A 990 0.89 21.16 -32.13
CA ILE A 990 0.25 20.41 -31.04
C ILE A 990 -0.32 19.09 -31.54
N ILE A 991 -0.12 18.06 -30.73
CA ILE A 991 -0.63 16.70 -30.93
C ILE A 991 -1.60 16.41 -29.79
N MET A 992 -2.88 16.25 -30.12
CA MET A 992 -3.96 16.04 -29.15
C MET A 992 -4.49 14.62 -29.29
N ILE A 993 -4.56 13.87 -28.20
CA ILE A 993 -4.99 12.47 -28.18
C ILE A 993 -6.10 12.34 -27.15
N GLY A 994 -7.34 12.18 -27.62
CA GLY A 994 -8.51 12.28 -26.75
C GLY A 994 -9.72 11.48 -27.22
N PRO A 995 -9.77 10.15 -26.99
CA PRO A 995 -10.93 9.37 -27.34
C PRO A 995 -12.15 9.68 -26.44
N GLY A 996 -13.35 9.55 -27.00
CA GLY A 996 -14.61 9.78 -26.30
C GLY A 996 -14.72 11.21 -25.75
N THR A 997 -15.07 11.32 -24.47
CA THR A 997 -15.15 12.63 -23.77
C THR A 997 -13.79 13.29 -23.55
N GLY A 998 -12.67 12.58 -23.79
CA GLY A 998 -11.33 13.17 -23.84
C GLY A 998 -11.18 14.26 -24.91
N LEU A 999 -12.11 14.37 -25.87
CA LEU A 999 -12.19 15.47 -26.83
C LEU A 999 -12.51 16.83 -26.18
N ALA A 1000 -13.07 16.84 -24.95
CA ALA A 1000 -13.60 18.05 -24.31
C ALA A 1000 -12.63 19.24 -24.32
N PRO A 1001 -11.43 19.18 -23.69
CA PRO A 1001 -10.51 20.32 -23.70
C PRO A 1001 -9.98 20.65 -25.09
N PHE A 1002 -9.82 19.64 -25.96
CA PHE A 1002 -9.31 19.82 -27.32
C PHE A 1002 -10.25 20.61 -28.21
N ARG A 1003 -11.56 20.53 -27.99
CA ARG A 1003 -12.52 21.45 -28.63
C ARG A 1003 -12.16 22.92 -28.35
N GLY A 1004 -11.84 23.24 -27.10
CA GLY A 1004 -11.36 24.57 -26.71
C GLY A 1004 -10.02 24.93 -27.36
N PHE A 1005 -9.06 24.00 -27.39
CA PHE A 1005 -7.75 24.22 -28.02
C PHE A 1005 -7.88 24.55 -29.50
N ILE A 1006 -8.73 23.80 -30.23
CA ILE A 1006 -8.98 24.00 -31.66
C ILE A 1006 -9.66 25.34 -31.90
N GLN A 1007 -10.66 25.71 -31.09
CA GLN A 1007 -11.30 27.03 -31.17
C GLN A 1007 -10.29 28.17 -31.02
N GLU A 1008 -9.37 28.06 -30.05
CA GLU A 1008 -8.38 29.09 -29.78
C GLU A 1008 -7.30 29.17 -30.89
N ARG A 1009 -6.84 28.01 -31.38
CA ARG A 1009 -5.91 27.92 -32.52
C ARG A 1009 -6.52 28.52 -33.79
N HIS A 1010 -7.77 28.17 -34.08
CA HIS A 1010 -8.52 28.74 -35.19
C HIS A 1010 -8.70 30.26 -35.02
N PHE A 1011 -9.05 30.75 -33.83
CA PHE A 1011 -9.17 32.17 -33.55
C PHE A 1011 -7.87 32.92 -33.89
N PHE A 1012 -6.71 32.46 -33.41
CA PHE A 1012 -5.44 33.11 -33.75
C PHE A 1012 -5.10 33.05 -35.23
N LYS A 1013 -5.45 31.96 -35.92
CA LYS A 1013 -5.29 31.83 -37.37
C LYS A 1013 -6.13 32.86 -38.13
N THR A 1014 -7.40 33.04 -37.75
CA THR A 1014 -8.29 34.06 -38.35
C THR A 1014 -7.81 35.50 -38.10
N GLN A 1015 -7.06 35.73 -37.02
CA GLN A 1015 -6.39 37.00 -36.73
C GLN A 1015 -5.08 37.19 -37.51
N GLY A 1016 -4.75 36.30 -38.45
CA GLY A 1016 -3.55 36.37 -39.28
C GLY A 1016 -2.24 36.02 -38.53
N LYS A 1017 -2.33 35.42 -37.34
CA LYS A 1017 -1.12 34.97 -36.63
C LYS A 1017 -0.60 33.66 -37.25
N PRO A 1018 0.73 33.47 -37.30
CA PRO A 1018 1.30 32.19 -37.72
C PRO A 1018 1.02 31.12 -36.64
N VAL A 1019 0.18 30.16 -36.97
CA VAL A 1019 -0.21 29.05 -36.10
C VAL A 1019 0.41 27.75 -36.64
N GLY A 1020 1.07 26.98 -35.78
CA GLY A 1020 1.65 25.69 -36.12
C GLY A 1020 0.60 24.60 -36.35
N GLU A 1021 1.05 23.43 -36.82
CA GLU A 1021 0.17 22.29 -37.08
C GLU A 1021 -0.65 21.91 -35.84
N THR A 1022 -1.93 21.61 -36.03
CA THR A 1022 -2.87 21.24 -34.98
C THR A 1022 -3.48 19.90 -35.35
N ILE A 1023 -3.05 18.84 -34.67
CA ILE A 1023 -3.37 17.45 -35.03
C ILE A 1023 -4.18 16.82 -33.89
N LEU A 1024 -5.31 16.20 -34.23
CA LEU A 1024 -6.17 15.50 -33.29
C LEU A 1024 -6.29 14.01 -33.67
N TYR A 1025 -5.96 13.15 -32.71
CA TYR A 1025 -6.27 11.73 -32.71
C TYR A 1025 -7.50 11.50 -31.83
N TYR A 1026 -8.64 11.30 -32.47
CA TYR A 1026 -9.93 11.09 -31.82
C TYR A 1026 -10.38 9.63 -31.98
N GLY A 1027 -11.16 9.12 -31.02
CA GLY A 1027 -11.72 7.77 -31.10
C GLY A 1027 -13.12 7.69 -30.53
N CYS A 1028 -13.99 6.93 -31.18
CA CYS A 1028 -15.34 6.64 -30.73
C CYS A 1028 -15.74 5.20 -31.09
N ARG A 1029 -16.96 4.78 -30.77
CA ARG A 1029 -17.42 3.42 -31.09
C ARG A 1029 -17.76 3.32 -32.57
N ASN A 1030 -18.78 4.06 -32.98
CA ASN A 1030 -19.34 4.00 -34.32
C ASN A 1030 -19.47 5.41 -34.86
N ARG A 1031 -19.17 5.60 -36.15
CA ARG A 1031 -19.34 6.91 -36.78
C ARG A 1031 -20.78 7.41 -36.69
N ALA A 1032 -21.73 6.50 -36.87
CA ALA A 1032 -23.16 6.79 -36.89
C ALA A 1032 -23.81 6.89 -35.49
N GLU A 1033 -23.08 6.70 -34.40
CA GLU A 1033 -23.65 6.75 -33.04
C GLU A 1033 -23.07 7.86 -32.17
N ASP A 1034 -21.75 7.83 -31.95
CA ASP A 1034 -21.11 8.57 -30.86
C ASP A 1034 -19.93 9.44 -31.31
N TYR A 1035 -19.93 9.86 -32.58
CA TYR A 1035 -18.96 10.81 -33.13
C TYR A 1035 -19.25 12.24 -32.66
N LEU A 1036 -18.60 12.62 -31.56
CA LEU A 1036 -18.80 13.93 -30.93
C LEU A 1036 -18.35 15.09 -31.84
N TYR A 1037 -19.23 16.09 -31.98
CA TYR A 1037 -18.95 17.35 -32.68
C TYR A 1037 -18.50 17.18 -34.16
N GLU A 1038 -18.96 16.14 -34.86
CA GLU A 1038 -18.57 15.84 -36.26
C GLU A 1038 -18.67 17.08 -37.17
N GLU A 1039 -19.78 17.83 -37.11
CA GLU A 1039 -19.99 19.02 -37.95
C GLU A 1039 -18.96 20.13 -37.67
N GLU A 1040 -18.68 20.41 -36.38
CA GLU A 1040 -17.73 21.44 -35.97
C GLU A 1040 -16.28 21.02 -36.33
N LEU A 1041 -15.92 19.75 -36.13
CA LEU A 1041 -14.61 19.23 -36.51
C LEU A 1041 -14.40 19.31 -38.02
N ASN A 1042 -15.41 18.92 -38.82
CA ASN A 1042 -15.37 19.03 -40.28
C ASN A 1042 -15.26 20.49 -40.76
N TYR A 1043 -15.85 21.44 -40.04
CA TYR A 1043 -15.65 22.87 -40.31
C TYR A 1043 -14.18 23.28 -40.11
N PHE A 1044 -13.54 22.90 -39.00
CA PHE A 1044 -12.13 23.24 -38.77
C PHE A 1044 -11.17 22.58 -39.76
N ILE A 1045 -11.49 21.40 -40.29
CA ILE A 1045 -10.74 20.76 -41.38
C ILE A 1045 -10.83 21.61 -42.66
N LYS A 1046 -12.03 22.08 -43.02
CA LYS A 1046 -12.23 22.93 -44.22
C LYS A 1046 -11.49 24.26 -44.13
N GLU A 1047 -11.43 24.85 -42.94
CA GLU A 1047 -10.64 26.07 -42.66
C GLU A 1047 -9.12 25.81 -42.54
N ASN A 1048 -8.69 24.56 -42.80
CA ASN A 1048 -7.31 24.10 -42.68
C ASN A 1048 -6.72 24.36 -41.28
N ALA A 1049 -7.56 24.39 -40.25
CA ALA A 1049 -7.19 24.68 -38.87
C ALA A 1049 -6.94 23.41 -38.04
N LEU A 1050 -7.32 22.24 -38.58
CA LEU A 1050 -7.23 20.95 -37.92
C LEU A 1050 -6.87 19.86 -38.92
N GLU A 1051 -5.88 19.05 -38.56
CA GLU A 1051 -5.70 17.71 -39.12
C GLU A 1051 -6.34 16.69 -38.18
N LEU A 1052 -7.25 15.86 -38.70
CA LEU A 1052 -8.05 14.94 -37.89
C LEU A 1052 -7.84 13.49 -38.29
N HIS A 1053 -7.50 12.66 -37.30
CA HIS A 1053 -7.40 11.21 -37.40
C HIS A 1053 -8.42 10.57 -36.47
N VAL A 1054 -9.33 9.76 -37.01
CA VAL A 1054 -10.42 9.16 -36.22
C VAL A 1054 -10.36 7.64 -36.24
N ALA A 1055 -10.36 7.05 -35.05
CA ALA A 1055 -10.45 5.61 -34.83
C ALA A 1055 -11.90 5.22 -34.46
N PHE A 1056 -12.58 4.51 -35.36
CA PHE A 1056 -13.88 3.90 -35.09
C PHE A 1056 -13.68 2.47 -34.59
N SER A 1057 -13.93 2.24 -33.30
CA SER A 1057 -13.58 0.96 -32.67
C SER A 1057 -14.54 -0.19 -32.97
N ARG A 1058 -15.71 0.09 -33.58
CA ARG A 1058 -16.78 -0.90 -33.81
C ARG A 1058 -17.45 -0.83 -35.19
N ASP A 1059 -16.93 -0.01 -36.13
CA ASP A 1059 -17.42 0.04 -37.52
C ASP A 1059 -16.94 -1.17 -38.35
N GLN A 1060 -16.05 -2.00 -37.80
CA GLN A 1060 -15.52 -3.23 -38.38
C GLN A 1060 -15.33 -4.32 -37.30
N GLU A 1061 -15.03 -5.56 -37.70
CA GLU A 1061 -14.90 -6.70 -36.78
C GLU A 1061 -13.71 -6.56 -35.82
N GLU A 1062 -12.56 -6.09 -36.32
CA GLU A 1062 -11.38 -5.80 -35.50
C GLU A 1062 -11.45 -4.40 -34.86
N LYS A 1063 -11.13 -4.28 -33.58
CA LYS A 1063 -11.19 -2.98 -32.90
C LYS A 1063 -10.04 -2.08 -33.32
N ILE A 1064 -10.35 -0.92 -33.88
CA ILE A 1064 -9.36 0.12 -34.19
C ILE A 1064 -9.41 1.20 -33.11
N TYR A 1065 -8.28 1.43 -32.44
CA TYR A 1065 -8.12 2.45 -31.41
C TYR A 1065 -7.16 3.56 -31.87
N VAL A 1066 -7.17 4.69 -31.15
CA VAL A 1066 -6.25 5.81 -31.41
C VAL A 1066 -4.78 5.36 -31.34
N THR A 1067 -4.49 4.37 -30.50
CA THR A 1067 -3.17 3.74 -30.36
C THR A 1067 -2.66 3.12 -31.67
N HIS A 1068 -3.53 2.53 -32.47
CA HIS A 1068 -3.18 1.98 -33.78
C HIS A 1068 -2.80 3.09 -34.76
N LEU A 1069 -3.59 4.17 -34.80
CA LEU A 1069 -3.31 5.33 -35.66
C LEU A 1069 -2.00 6.04 -35.27
N LEU A 1070 -1.68 6.09 -33.97
CA LEU A 1070 -0.41 6.64 -33.50
C LEU A 1070 0.78 5.80 -33.97
N LYS A 1071 0.67 4.46 -33.93
CA LYS A 1071 1.71 3.56 -34.44
C LYS A 1071 1.90 3.75 -35.96
N ASP A 1072 0.80 3.79 -36.72
CA ASP A 1072 0.85 3.97 -38.19
C ASP A 1072 1.50 5.30 -38.58
N HIS A 1073 1.27 6.35 -37.80
CA HIS A 1073 1.83 7.69 -38.03
C HIS A 1073 3.16 7.94 -37.30
N GLY A 1074 3.81 6.91 -36.76
CA GLY A 1074 4.98 7.03 -35.89
C GLY A 1074 6.13 7.87 -36.48
N ALA A 1075 6.42 7.72 -37.78
CA ALA A 1075 7.47 8.50 -38.45
C ALA A 1075 7.15 10.01 -38.48
N LYS A 1076 5.90 10.38 -38.76
CA LYS A 1076 5.44 11.78 -38.77
C LYS A 1076 5.44 12.36 -37.36
N LEU A 1077 4.93 11.60 -36.39
CA LEU A 1077 4.91 12.00 -34.98
C LEU A 1077 6.33 12.25 -34.47
N TRP A 1078 7.27 11.35 -34.76
CA TRP A 1078 8.67 11.54 -34.36
C TRP A 1078 9.26 12.84 -34.89
N LYS A 1079 9.03 13.15 -36.17
CA LYS A 1079 9.47 14.41 -36.77
C LYS A 1079 8.90 15.62 -36.02
N LEU A 1080 7.59 15.66 -35.79
CA LEU A 1080 6.93 16.75 -35.08
C LEU A 1080 7.44 16.91 -33.65
N ILE A 1081 7.62 15.79 -32.94
CA ILE A 1081 8.06 15.79 -31.54
C ILE A 1081 9.54 16.23 -31.45
N LYS A 1082 10.41 15.70 -32.32
CA LYS A 1082 11.86 15.92 -32.20
C LYS A 1082 12.35 17.16 -32.92
N GLU A 1083 11.93 17.38 -34.16
CA GLU A 1083 12.42 18.47 -35.01
C GLU A 1083 11.62 19.76 -34.76
N ASP A 1084 10.28 19.67 -34.78
CA ASP A 1084 9.40 20.83 -34.71
C ASP A 1084 9.02 21.23 -33.27
N ASN A 1085 9.55 20.51 -32.28
CA ASN A 1085 9.30 20.72 -30.86
C ASN A 1085 7.82 20.74 -30.46
N ALA A 1086 7.00 19.87 -31.05
CA ALA A 1086 5.57 19.77 -30.76
C ALA A 1086 5.28 19.51 -29.26
N SER A 1087 4.14 20.03 -28.79
CA SER A 1087 3.57 19.67 -27.48
C SER A 1087 2.49 18.61 -27.66
N ILE A 1088 2.52 17.60 -26.79
CA ILE A 1088 1.66 16.42 -26.81
C ILE A 1088 0.70 16.51 -25.62
N TYR A 1089 -0.57 16.21 -25.90
CA TYR A 1089 -1.63 16.27 -24.91
C TYR A 1089 -2.45 14.99 -24.94
N VAL A 1090 -2.65 14.36 -23.78
CA VAL A 1090 -3.47 13.16 -23.61
C VAL A 1090 -4.63 13.46 -22.68
N CYS A 1091 -5.84 13.11 -23.08
CA CYS A 1091 -7.04 13.38 -22.28
C CYS A 1091 -8.05 12.24 -22.35
N GLY A 1092 -8.65 11.86 -21.22
CA GLY A 1092 -9.64 10.79 -21.14
C GLY A 1092 -9.31 9.72 -20.09
N ASP A 1093 -9.47 8.45 -20.45
CA ASP A 1093 -9.30 7.31 -19.52
C ASP A 1093 -7.86 7.19 -18.99
N ALA A 1094 -7.70 7.32 -17.67
CA ALA A 1094 -6.43 7.14 -16.97
C ALA A 1094 -6.00 5.67 -16.88
N LYS A 1095 -6.97 4.74 -16.81
CA LYS A 1095 -6.68 3.35 -16.40
C LYS A 1095 -5.95 2.57 -17.49
N ASN A 1096 -6.38 2.71 -18.74
CA ASN A 1096 -5.82 1.95 -19.86
C ASN A 1096 -5.24 2.88 -20.94
N MET A 1097 -6.06 3.80 -21.44
CA MET A 1097 -5.72 4.58 -22.65
C MET A 1097 -4.44 5.41 -22.49
N ALA A 1098 -4.29 6.14 -21.38
CA ALA A 1098 -3.12 6.97 -21.14
C ALA A 1098 -1.83 6.15 -21.06
N ARG A 1099 -1.88 4.97 -20.43
CA ARG A 1099 -0.73 4.05 -20.30
C ARG A 1099 -0.31 3.47 -21.65
N ASP A 1100 -1.28 3.11 -22.48
CA ASP A 1100 -1.02 2.59 -23.82
C ASP A 1100 -0.39 3.67 -24.71
N VAL A 1101 -0.91 4.90 -24.66
CA VAL A 1101 -0.35 6.05 -25.39
C VAL A 1101 1.07 6.34 -24.95
N HIS A 1102 1.34 6.38 -23.63
CA HIS A 1102 2.68 6.59 -23.10
C HIS A 1102 3.68 5.53 -23.62
N SER A 1103 3.27 4.25 -23.58
CA SER A 1103 4.09 3.14 -24.09
C SER A 1103 4.37 3.29 -25.59
N ILE A 1104 3.38 3.74 -26.37
CA ILE A 1104 3.56 3.97 -27.82
C ILE A 1104 4.50 5.12 -28.11
N LEU A 1105 4.48 6.19 -27.31
CA LEU A 1105 5.43 7.30 -27.46
C LEU A 1105 6.87 6.84 -27.20
N ILE A 1106 7.08 5.94 -26.23
CA ILE A 1106 8.36 5.27 -26.00
C ILE A 1106 8.75 4.43 -27.23
N ASP A 1107 7.85 3.58 -27.74
CA ASP A 1107 8.09 2.75 -28.93
C ASP A 1107 8.47 3.59 -30.16
N ILE A 1108 7.79 4.72 -30.37
CA ILE A 1108 8.08 5.68 -31.46
C ILE A 1108 9.49 6.25 -31.29
N ALA A 1109 9.86 6.66 -30.07
CA ALA A 1109 11.19 7.19 -29.78
C ALA A 1109 12.29 6.13 -29.96
N GLN A 1110 12.03 4.86 -29.63
CA GLN A 1110 12.96 3.76 -29.90
C GLN A 1110 13.13 3.52 -31.39
N THR A 1111 12.01 3.39 -32.12
CA THR A 1111 11.99 2.97 -33.52
C THR A 1111 12.53 4.06 -34.45
N TYR A 1112 12.06 5.30 -34.32
CA TYR A 1112 12.39 6.39 -35.22
C TYR A 1112 13.50 7.30 -34.69
N GLY A 1113 13.69 7.33 -33.36
CA GLY A 1113 14.80 8.02 -32.72
C GLY A 1113 16.07 7.18 -32.59
N ASN A 1114 16.02 5.88 -32.93
CA ASN A 1114 17.10 4.92 -32.74
C ASN A 1114 17.65 4.94 -31.30
N MET A 1115 16.74 5.06 -30.33
CA MET A 1115 17.04 5.15 -28.91
C MET A 1115 16.90 3.78 -28.24
N THR A 1116 17.73 3.50 -27.24
CA THR A 1116 17.48 2.39 -26.31
C THR A 1116 16.23 2.67 -25.48
N LEU A 1117 15.63 1.63 -24.89
CA LEU A 1117 14.44 1.78 -24.03
C LEU A 1117 14.67 2.84 -22.93
N GLU A 1118 15.80 2.78 -22.25
CA GLU A 1118 16.18 3.73 -21.19
C GLU A 1118 16.24 5.18 -21.70
N ARG A 1119 16.84 5.40 -22.88
CA ARG A 1119 16.95 6.74 -23.49
C ARG A 1119 15.59 7.24 -23.97
N ALA A 1120 14.75 6.37 -24.51
CA ALA A 1120 13.39 6.70 -24.91
C ALA A 1120 12.53 7.09 -23.71
N THR A 1121 12.56 6.31 -22.62
CA THR A 1121 11.86 6.62 -21.37
C THR A 1121 12.36 7.94 -20.77
N ALA A 1122 13.67 8.15 -20.71
CA ALA A 1122 14.24 9.41 -20.24
C ALA A 1122 13.86 10.61 -21.14
N PHE A 1123 13.77 10.40 -22.45
CA PHE A 1123 13.32 11.41 -23.40
C PHE A 1123 11.86 11.81 -23.17
N ILE A 1124 10.95 10.85 -22.98
CA ILE A 1124 9.55 11.17 -22.67
C ILE A 1124 9.43 11.88 -21.32
N LYS A 1125 10.19 11.45 -20.30
CA LYS A 1125 10.23 12.13 -19.00
C LYS A 1125 10.74 13.57 -19.10
N ASP A 1126 11.74 13.84 -19.94
CA ASP A 1126 12.23 15.18 -20.24
C ASP A 1126 11.17 16.04 -20.95
N LEU A 1127 10.32 15.44 -21.81
CA LEU A 1127 9.17 16.16 -22.39
C LEU A 1127 8.15 16.55 -21.31
N THR A 1128 7.84 15.67 -20.35
CA THR A 1128 6.96 15.99 -19.23
C THR A 1128 7.51 17.15 -18.41
N GLN A 1129 8.80 17.09 -18.04
CA GLN A 1129 9.47 18.15 -17.26
C GLN A 1129 9.52 19.51 -17.97
N LYS A 1130 9.44 19.51 -19.30
CA LYS A 1130 9.44 20.72 -20.14
C LYS A 1130 8.03 21.20 -20.51
N ASP A 1131 6.98 20.66 -19.89
CA ASP A 1131 5.56 20.93 -20.21
C ASP A 1131 5.23 20.70 -21.70
N ARG A 1132 5.90 19.71 -22.31
CA ARG A 1132 5.70 19.29 -23.71
C ARG A 1132 4.97 17.96 -23.84
N TYR A 1133 4.78 17.25 -22.74
CA TYR A 1133 3.86 16.12 -22.64
C TYR A 1133 2.99 16.33 -21.40
N SER A 1134 1.70 16.57 -21.61
CA SER A 1134 0.75 16.89 -20.55
C SER A 1134 -0.46 15.95 -20.59
N GLN A 1135 -0.97 15.57 -19.43
CA GLN A 1135 -2.11 14.66 -19.31
C GLN A 1135 -3.23 15.33 -18.51
N ASP A 1136 -4.48 15.13 -18.96
CA ASP A 1136 -5.71 15.48 -18.24
C ASP A 1136 -6.61 14.23 -18.24
N VAL A 1137 -6.31 13.31 -17.33
CA VAL A 1137 -6.90 11.96 -17.29
C VAL A 1137 -7.73 11.74 -16.04
N TRP A 1138 -8.79 10.95 -16.16
CA TRP A 1138 -9.73 10.65 -15.07
C TRP A 1138 -10.31 9.23 -15.23
N SER A 1139 -11.01 8.77 -14.20
CA SER A 1139 -11.67 7.45 -14.13
C SER A 1139 -13.10 7.56 -13.62
#